data_AF-A0A8E2FDK3-F1
#
_entry.id   AF-A0A8E2FDK3-F1
#
_cell.length_a   1.000
_cell.length_b   1.000
_cell.length_c   1.000
_cell.angle_alpha   90.00
_cell.angle_beta   90.00
_cell.angle_gamma   90.00
#
_symmetry.space_group_name_H-M   'P 1'
#
loop_
_entity.id
_entity.type
_entity.pdbx_description
1 polymer ?
#
loop_
_entity_poly.entity_id
_entity_poly.type
_entity_poly.pdbx_seq_one_letter_code
_entity_poly.pdbx_strand_id
1 'polypeptide(L)'
;MPVSKPIRTSDIIFPVLSSNFSETLSSLKRSALSISNRLNSISQDATFVCSVADAYGLPLIANERCGSWYIPPQQKTESAYFKSTDGHTGEWAFSLRRLNIQVLGTIGGHDGCVIVDSTRRGKSMPDALSKTVPIWCCVLNRMLFPEYGVHSLHTPPQSVSASEHSQIEARLDGFVHQLQELNIPVASLRGQIFKPLRPLWITQDSPLPFTPPSFPDFHPVVLCTSSRRVRGGEVSEGGYIQGAGDDSEAWACGLTPPLFWKHREQLLRTQEDDLPALISDLLHDSSKTSMAEPILIKPTSILYVGSAEAREIPGPGVLISCGEDPIEKYQAKLKRNYLHLKCRTGKLGSRDLRNELPKLEQFFSTLQEVPEKLLVCCDTGKDLALGVALAILCLYANNNGAILTNCITGSIDKSFIRQRLSWITTSCPTANPARATLQSINSFLIQPARLKPVTHNIPTATGSSKSDLDISSLRLSPKETATFQLFNSFEGHWSVERTLTSALPIHPSGTFSGTATFQSRESSDPKFSKEFLYEEQGTFLTSTGFNMTAKKKYAYRYREEKDEISVWFVDESGKDKYPPVIGMFVEMMLDQTGEGEENSGQGDGKVRLCDGKEKHLCGEDLYAASYRFGVGMLKAEDAGAGQDKKQWWEVRYDVKGPRKDYVSQTRYKR
;
A
#
# COMPACT_ATOMS: atom_id res chain seq x y z
N MET A 1 24.87 17.38 32.05
CA MET A 1 23.74 18.32 31.83
C MET A 1 23.03 17.89 30.56
N PRO A 2 21.87 17.21 30.62
CA PRO A 2 21.19 16.80 29.40
C PRO A 2 20.48 18.00 28.77
N VAL A 3 20.82 18.29 27.52
CA VAL A 3 20.27 19.38 26.72
C VAL A 3 18.84 19.01 26.31
N SER A 4 17.87 19.77 26.83
CA SER A 4 16.45 19.64 26.54
C SER A 4 16.15 19.97 25.07
N LYS A 5 15.54 19.04 24.32
CA LYS A 5 14.95 19.32 22.99
C LYS A 5 13.60 20.05 23.15
N PRO A 6 13.23 20.97 22.25
CA PRO A 6 11.96 21.68 22.30
C PRO A 6 10.79 20.79 21.86
N ILE A 7 9.68 20.89 22.62
CA ILE A 7 8.42 20.13 22.47
C ILE A 7 7.71 20.50 21.15
N ARG A 8 7.13 19.52 20.42
CA ARG A 8 6.35 19.78 19.18
C ARG A 8 4.84 19.77 19.47
N THR A 9 4.08 20.52 18.68
CA THR A 9 2.61 20.68 18.79
C THR A 9 1.83 19.37 18.58
N SER A 10 2.44 18.34 17.97
CA SER A 10 1.87 16.99 17.85
C SER A 10 1.92 16.17 19.15
N ASP A 11 2.70 16.64 20.13
CA ASP A 11 3.06 15.91 21.34
C ASP A 11 2.15 16.29 22.52
N ILE A 12 1.25 17.26 22.30
CA ILE A 12 0.22 17.73 23.24
C ILE A 12 -1.08 17.84 22.45
N ILE A 13 -2.16 17.22 22.94
CA ILE A 13 -3.49 17.37 22.35
C ILE A 13 -4.04 18.76 22.70
N PHE A 14 -3.57 19.82 22.01
CA PHE A 14 -4.23 21.13 21.96
C PHE A 14 -3.89 21.86 20.64
N PRO A 15 -4.86 22.11 19.75
CA PRO A 15 -4.89 23.30 18.88
C PRO A 15 -5.89 24.31 19.51
N VAL A 16 -5.82 25.63 19.37
CA VAL A 16 -5.53 26.50 18.24
C VAL A 16 -5.11 27.86 18.83
N LEU A 17 -3.81 28.16 18.90
CA LEU A 17 -3.26 29.54 18.92
C LEU A 17 -1.80 29.58 18.40
N SER A 18 -1.40 28.58 17.59
CA SER A 18 -0.04 28.40 17.08
C SER A 18 0.08 28.67 15.57
N SER A 19 -0.60 29.70 15.06
CA SER A 19 -0.56 30.04 13.62
C SER A 19 0.88 30.23 13.12
N ASN A 20 1.73 30.93 13.87
CA ASN A 20 3.11 31.18 13.42
C ASN A 20 4.06 29.97 13.60
N PHE A 21 3.86 29.12 14.61
CA PHE A 21 4.75 27.98 14.86
C PHE A 21 4.40 26.76 13.99
N SER A 22 3.11 26.55 13.71
CA SER A 22 2.66 25.49 12.80
C SER A 22 3.07 25.81 11.35
N GLU A 23 2.94 27.06 10.90
CA GLU A 23 3.45 27.49 9.59
C GLU A 23 4.97 27.36 9.52
N THR A 24 5.70 27.76 10.57
CA THR A 24 7.16 27.61 10.62
C THR A 24 7.59 26.14 10.65
N LEU A 25 6.93 25.26 11.41
CA LEU A 25 7.22 23.82 11.42
C LEU A 25 6.78 23.11 10.14
N SER A 26 5.68 23.54 9.53
CA SER A 26 5.20 23.04 8.25
C SER A 26 6.15 23.48 7.13
N SER A 27 6.63 24.72 7.17
CA SER A 27 7.68 25.24 6.30
C SER A 27 9.00 24.49 6.50
N LEU A 28 9.42 24.25 7.74
CA LEU A 28 10.62 23.46 8.07
C LEU A 28 10.48 21.99 7.64
N LYS A 29 9.29 21.37 7.79
CA LYS A 29 9.02 20.01 7.28
C LYS A 29 8.96 19.98 5.76
N ARG A 30 8.37 20.99 5.12
CA ARG A 30 8.30 21.11 3.65
C ARG A 30 9.69 21.32 3.06
N SER A 31 10.52 22.15 3.70
CA SER A 31 11.94 22.33 3.39
C SER A 31 12.75 21.05 3.62
N ALA A 32 12.53 20.32 4.72
CA ALA A 32 13.23 19.06 5.00
C ALA A 32 12.85 17.92 4.03
N LEU A 33 11.64 17.94 3.46
CA LEU A 33 11.12 16.93 2.52
C LEU A 33 11.13 17.39 1.05
N SER A 34 11.90 18.44 0.76
CA SER A 34 12.00 19.10 -0.55
C SER A 34 12.48 18.16 -1.65
N ILE A 35 12.15 18.48 -2.90
CA ILE A 35 12.61 17.74 -4.08
C ILE A 35 14.14 17.74 -4.10
N SER A 36 14.76 18.90 -3.86
CA SER A 36 16.22 19.07 -3.78
C SER A 36 16.86 18.10 -2.79
N ASN A 37 16.30 18.00 -1.57
CA ASN A 37 16.82 17.10 -0.54
C ASN A 37 16.69 15.62 -0.93
N ARG A 38 15.58 15.26 -1.61
CA ARG A 38 15.37 13.89 -2.11
C ARG A 38 16.35 13.52 -3.20
N LEU A 39 16.57 14.41 -4.17
CA LEU A 39 17.54 14.18 -5.25
C LEU A 39 18.97 14.08 -4.72
N ASN A 40 19.34 14.95 -3.76
CA ASN A 40 20.65 14.87 -3.09
C ASN A 40 20.81 13.56 -2.31
N SER A 41 19.78 13.14 -1.56
CA SER A 41 19.79 11.88 -0.81
C SER A 41 19.93 10.67 -1.73
N ILE A 42 19.16 10.63 -2.83
CA ILE A 42 19.28 9.60 -3.86
C ILE A 42 20.70 9.55 -4.43
N SER A 43 21.27 10.71 -4.75
CA SER A 43 22.61 10.78 -5.29
C SER A 43 23.68 10.32 -4.29
N GLN A 44 23.52 10.63 -3.01
CA GLN A 44 24.43 10.19 -1.96
C GLN A 44 24.35 8.67 -1.78
N ASP A 45 23.12 8.15 -1.63
CA ASP A 45 22.88 6.71 -1.45
C ASP A 45 23.34 5.89 -2.66
N ALA A 46 23.25 6.43 -3.89
CA ALA A 46 23.76 5.79 -5.08
C ALA A 46 25.28 5.59 -5.06
N THR A 47 26.03 6.52 -4.43
CA THR A 47 27.49 6.38 -4.29
C THR A 47 27.83 5.18 -3.42
N PHE A 48 27.08 4.98 -2.33
CA PHE A 48 27.22 3.79 -1.49
C PHE A 48 26.88 2.52 -2.26
N VAL A 49 25.78 2.50 -3.02
CA VAL A 49 25.40 1.35 -3.86
C VAL A 49 26.52 0.95 -4.82
N CYS A 50 27.15 1.92 -5.49
CA CYS A 50 28.29 1.67 -6.37
C CYS A 50 29.47 1.05 -5.59
N SER A 51 29.78 1.58 -4.40
CA SER A 51 30.85 1.02 -3.57
C SER A 51 30.61 -0.42 -3.12
N VAL A 52 29.34 -0.82 -2.92
CA VAL A 52 28.97 -2.21 -2.63
C VAL A 52 29.23 -3.10 -3.85
N ALA A 53 28.83 -2.66 -5.04
CA ALA A 53 29.10 -3.40 -6.28
C ALA A 53 30.60 -3.59 -6.51
N ASP A 54 31.40 -2.53 -6.33
CA ASP A 54 32.85 -2.55 -6.48
C ASP A 54 33.51 -3.47 -5.45
N ALA A 55 33.10 -3.38 -4.18
CA ALA A 55 33.68 -4.18 -3.09
C ALA A 55 33.43 -5.68 -3.27
N TYR A 56 32.26 -6.05 -3.81
CA TYR A 56 31.91 -7.44 -4.08
C TYR A 56 32.32 -7.91 -5.49
N GLY A 57 32.60 -7.00 -6.42
CA GLY A 57 32.84 -7.31 -7.82
C GLY A 57 31.62 -7.91 -8.52
N LEU A 58 30.40 -7.51 -8.13
CA LEU A 58 29.15 -8.12 -8.58
C LEU A 58 28.23 -7.12 -9.32
N PRO A 59 27.43 -7.59 -10.30
CA PRO A 59 26.54 -6.73 -11.07
C PRO A 59 25.37 -6.19 -10.24
N LEU A 60 24.95 -4.95 -10.54
CA LEU A 60 23.82 -4.29 -9.90
C LEU A 60 22.50 -4.66 -10.58
N ILE A 61 21.54 -5.08 -9.75
CA ILE A 61 20.16 -5.41 -10.12
C ILE A 61 19.22 -4.47 -9.37
N ALA A 62 18.41 -3.72 -10.12
CA ALA A 62 17.44 -2.82 -9.51
C ALA A 62 16.18 -3.59 -9.09
N ASN A 63 15.80 -3.54 -7.82
CA ASN A 63 14.40 -3.82 -7.48
C ASN A 63 13.55 -2.63 -7.91
N GLU A 64 12.75 -2.78 -8.97
CA GLU A 64 12.01 -1.71 -9.66
C GLU A 64 10.93 -1.00 -8.82
N ARG A 65 10.82 -1.35 -7.53
CA ARG A 65 10.11 -0.54 -6.54
C ARG A 65 10.77 0.82 -6.35
N CYS A 66 12.08 0.84 -6.16
CA CYS A 66 12.83 2.09 -6.03
C CYS A 66 14.32 1.98 -6.39
N GLY A 67 14.87 0.78 -6.56
CA GLY A 67 16.29 0.51 -6.81
C GLY A 67 16.86 1.28 -8.00
N SER A 68 16.06 1.50 -9.05
CA SER A 68 16.46 2.26 -10.24
C SER A 68 16.80 3.73 -9.95
N TRP A 69 16.29 4.31 -8.85
CA TRP A 69 16.70 5.64 -8.40
C TRP A 69 18.16 5.66 -7.93
N TYR A 70 18.65 4.55 -7.39
CA TYR A 70 19.97 4.47 -6.75
C TYR A 70 21.05 3.80 -7.60
N ILE A 71 20.72 3.32 -8.80
CA ILE A 71 21.68 2.69 -9.71
C ILE A 71 21.84 3.56 -10.97
N PRO A 72 23.05 4.06 -11.27
CA PRO A 72 23.33 4.72 -12.54
C PRO A 72 23.01 3.79 -13.73
N PRO A 73 22.33 4.26 -14.80
CA PRO A 73 21.87 3.40 -15.89
C PRO A 73 22.98 2.56 -16.55
N GLN A 74 24.20 3.08 -16.60
CA GLN A 74 25.36 2.40 -17.19
C GLN A 74 25.87 1.22 -16.35
N GLN A 75 25.55 1.18 -15.05
CA GLN A 75 25.95 0.09 -14.15
C GLN A 75 24.81 -0.90 -13.87
N LYS A 76 23.57 -0.56 -14.25
CA LYS A 76 22.42 -1.44 -14.09
C LYS A 76 22.49 -2.58 -15.09
N THR A 77 22.63 -3.81 -14.58
CA THR A 77 22.73 -5.01 -15.41
C THR A 77 21.36 -5.64 -15.67
N GLU A 78 20.50 -5.65 -14.66
CA GLU A 78 19.18 -6.29 -14.74
C GLU A 78 18.17 -5.62 -13.80
N SER A 79 16.91 -5.98 -13.95
CA SER A 79 15.78 -5.55 -13.14
C SER A 79 15.06 -6.72 -12.49
N ALA A 80 14.61 -6.50 -11.26
CA ALA A 80 13.73 -7.41 -10.54
C ALA A 80 12.53 -6.65 -9.94
N TYR A 81 11.50 -7.37 -9.52
CA TYR A 81 10.31 -6.79 -8.91
C TYR A 81 9.88 -7.59 -7.69
N PHE A 82 10.63 -7.43 -6.59
CA PHE A 82 10.30 -7.97 -5.28
C PHE A 82 9.44 -6.95 -4.52
N LYS A 83 8.29 -7.38 -3.98
CA LYS A 83 7.37 -6.49 -3.28
C LYS A 83 7.44 -6.75 -1.78
N SER A 84 7.64 -5.70 -1.00
CA SER A 84 7.68 -5.74 0.46
C SER A 84 6.45 -6.40 1.10
N THR A 85 5.26 -6.23 0.52
CA THR A 85 4.03 -6.85 1.05
C THR A 85 4.08 -8.37 1.04
N ASP A 86 4.85 -8.98 0.13
CA ASP A 86 5.02 -10.44 0.08
C ASP A 86 5.91 -10.93 1.26
N GLY A 87 6.59 -10.03 1.97
CA GLY A 87 7.36 -10.30 3.19
C GLY A 87 6.73 -9.78 4.48
N HIS A 88 5.52 -9.23 4.45
CA HIS A 88 4.85 -8.74 5.66
C HIS A 88 4.52 -9.89 6.62
N THR A 89 4.58 -9.58 7.92
CA THR A 89 4.25 -10.52 9.00
C THR A 89 2.82 -11.05 8.82
N GLY A 90 2.64 -12.37 8.91
CA GLY A 90 1.37 -13.06 8.70
C GLY A 90 1.03 -13.36 7.22
N GLU A 91 1.52 -12.55 6.30
CA GLU A 91 1.27 -12.70 4.86
C GLU A 91 2.26 -13.67 4.19
N TRP A 92 3.57 -13.51 4.45
CA TRP A 92 4.73 -14.19 3.82
C TRP A 92 4.37 -15.08 2.61
N ALA A 93 4.68 -14.62 1.40
CA ALA A 93 4.24 -15.24 0.17
C ALA A 93 5.36 -15.36 -0.87
N PHE A 94 5.33 -16.43 -1.65
CA PHE A 94 6.10 -16.55 -2.89
C PHE A 94 5.25 -16.11 -4.09
N SER A 95 5.70 -15.11 -4.86
CA SER A 95 4.87 -14.57 -5.94
C SER A 95 4.93 -15.40 -7.23
N LEU A 96 3.89 -16.18 -7.47
CA LEU A 96 3.66 -16.90 -8.74
C LEU A 96 3.44 -16.00 -9.97
N ARG A 97 3.34 -14.68 -9.78
CA ARG A 97 3.19 -13.70 -10.86
C ARG A 97 4.50 -13.00 -11.21
N ARG A 98 5.37 -12.81 -10.21
CA ARG A 98 6.63 -12.06 -10.31
C ARG A 98 7.74 -13.01 -9.90
N LEU A 99 8.05 -13.93 -10.81
CA LEU A 99 8.98 -15.03 -10.51
C LEU A 99 10.43 -14.54 -10.42
N ASN A 100 10.77 -13.40 -11.02
CA ASN A 100 12.14 -12.84 -11.04
C ASN A 100 13.21 -13.81 -11.55
N ILE A 101 12.84 -14.80 -12.38
CA ILE A 101 13.76 -15.84 -12.89
C ILE A 101 14.81 -15.30 -13.86
N GLN A 102 14.58 -14.13 -14.48
CA GLN A 102 15.57 -13.45 -15.31
C GLN A 102 16.86 -13.11 -14.54
N VAL A 103 16.75 -12.90 -13.22
CA VAL A 103 17.90 -12.65 -12.33
C VAL A 103 18.89 -13.82 -12.34
N LEU A 104 18.43 -15.07 -12.56
CA LEU A 104 19.28 -16.25 -12.58
C LEU A 104 20.33 -16.22 -13.68
N GLY A 105 19.99 -15.66 -14.86
CA GLY A 105 20.95 -15.50 -15.96
C GLY A 105 22.10 -14.57 -15.58
N THR A 106 21.79 -13.47 -14.89
CA THR A 106 22.81 -12.53 -14.39
C THR A 106 23.69 -13.19 -13.33
N ILE A 107 23.07 -13.89 -12.36
CA ILE A 107 23.79 -14.63 -11.32
C ILE A 107 24.72 -15.68 -11.93
N GLY A 108 24.22 -16.46 -12.90
CA GLY A 108 24.99 -17.50 -13.58
C GLY A 108 26.22 -16.96 -14.32
N GLY A 109 26.08 -15.82 -14.99
CA GLY A 109 27.16 -15.20 -15.75
C GLY A 109 28.24 -14.50 -14.90
N HIS A 110 27.90 -14.11 -13.67
CA HIS A 110 28.79 -13.30 -12.80
C HIS A 110 29.07 -13.93 -11.44
N ASP A 111 28.63 -15.18 -11.22
CA ASP A 111 28.76 -15.90 -9.96
C ASP A 111 28.13 -15.17 -8.75
N GLY A 112 27.04 -14.42 -8.98
CA GLY A 112 26.36 -13.63 -7.95
C GLY A 112 25.72 -12.35 -8.48
N CYS A 113 25.10 -11.59 -7.58
CA CYS A 113 24.57 -10.25 -7.89
C CYS A 113 24.37 -9.38 -6.65
N VAL A 114 24.16 -8.08 -6.87
CA VAL A 114 23.71 -7.13 -5.85
C VAL A 114 22.29 -6.65 -6.19
N ILE A 115 21.31 -6.93 -5.34
CA ILE A 115 19.93 -6.44 -5.48
C ILE A 115 19.76 -5.21 -4.61
N VAL A 116 19.38 -4.09 -5.24
CA VAL A 116 19.27 -2.79 -4.57
C VAL A 116 17.80 -2.43 -4.33
N ASP A 117 17.51 -2.07 -3.09
CA ASP A 117 16.22 -1.53 -2.67
C ASP A 117 16.42 -0.53 -1.52
N SER A 118 15.38 0.20 -1.15
CA SER A 118 15.42 1.15 -0.04
C SER A 118 14.18 1.05 0.84
N THR A 119 14.24 1.63 2.03
CA THR A 119 13.09 1.74 2.93
C THR A 119 13.10 3.09 3.61
N ARG A 120 11.94 3.53 4.09
CA ARG A 120 11.74 4.76 4.85
C ARG A 120 11.46 4.51 6.34
N ARG A 121 11.16 5.58 7.08
CA ARG A 121 10.56 5.58 8.42
C ARG A 121 11.40 4.87 9.49
N GLY A 122 12.72 4.98 9.41
CA GLY A 122 13.62 4.44 10.42
C GLY A 122 13.73 2.91 10.45
N LYS A 123 13.15 2.20 9.46
CA LYS A 123 13.45 0.78 9.23
C LYS A 123 14.91 0.65 8.79
N SER A 124 15.62 -0.37 9.26
CA SER A 124 16.99 -0.65 8.79
C SER A 124 17.04 -1.28 7.41
N MET A 125 15.97 -1.96 7.01
CA MET A 125 15.90 -2.77 5.79
C MET A 125 14.43 -2.93 5.34
N PRO A 126 14.14 -2.91 4.03
CA PRO A 126 12.81 -3.24 3.54
C PRO A 126 12.49 -4.73 3.70
N ASP A 127 11.21 -5.04 3.91
CA ASP A 127 10.72 -6.44 3.99
C ASP A 127 11.01 -7.25 2.70
N ALA A 128 11.15 -6.55 1.57
CA ALA A 128 11.58 -7.15 0.31
C ALA A 128 12.96 -7.83 0.44
N LEU A 129 13.92 -7.18 1.10
CA LEU A 129 15.28 -7.69 1.28
C LEU A 129 15.41 -8.58 2.52
N SER A 130 14.69 -8.30 3.60
CA SER A 130 14.80 -9.10 4.83
C SER A 130 14.06 -10.45 4.75
N LYS A 131 13.00 -10.54 3.94
CA LYS A 131 12.12 -11.73 3.88
C LYS A 131 11.77 -12.17 2.46
N THR A 132 11.32 -11.28 1.57
CA THR A 132 10.81 -11.70 0.24
C THR A 132 11.90 -12.34 -0.63
N VAL A 133 13.06 -11.72 -0.79
CA VAL A 133 14.18 -12.28 -1.56
C VAL A 133 14.76 -13.54 -0.88
N PRO A 134 14.91 -13.60 0.46
CA PRO A 134 15.22 -14.84 1.15
C PRO A 134 14.29 -16.02 0.89
N ILE A 135 12.97 -15.79 0.95
CA ILE A 135 11.96 -16.80 0.59
C ILE A 135 12.17 -17.25 -0.85
N TRP A 136 12.39 -16.29 -1.76
CA TRP A 136 12.64 -16.59 -3.17
C TRP A 136 13.89 -17.45 -3.39
N CYS A 137 15.02 -17.11 -2.74
CA CYS A 137 16.26 -17.89 -2.82
C CYS A 137 16.02 -19.33 -2.32
N CYS A 138 15.36 -19.48 -1.16
CA CYS A 138 15.14 -20.80 -0.56
C CYS A 138 14.21 -21.67 -1.42
N VAL A 139 13.09 -21.11 -1.91
CA VAL A 139 12.15 -21.84 -2.79
C VAL A 139 12.83 -22.28 -4.08
N LEU A 140 13.62 -21.40 -4.72
CA LEU A 140 14.37 -21.76 -5.92
C LEU A 140 15.45 -22.80 -5.64
N ASN A 141 16.15 -22.71 -4.50
CA ASN A 141 17.14 -23.72 -4.13
C ASN A 141 16.52 -25.11 -3.96
N ARG A 142 15.39 -25.21 -3.23
CA ARG A 142 14.64 -26.47 -3.07
C ARG A 142 14.20 -27.07 -4.41
N MET A 143 13.84 -26.23 -5.37
CA MET A 143 13.40 -26.68 -6.69
C MET A 143 14.57 -27.04 -7.63
N LEU A 144 15.63 -26.25 -7.65
CA LEU A 144 16.74 -26.37 -8.62
C LEU A 144 17.86 -27.28 -8.13
N PHE A 145 18.05 -27.41 -6.82
CA PHE A 145 19.17 -28.13 -6.20
C PHE A 145 18.69 -29.17 -5.17
N PRO A 146 17.68 -30.02 -5.46
CA PRO A 146 17.16 -30.98 -4.48
C PRO A 146 18.23 -31.96 -3.96
N GLU A 147 19.30 -32.19 -4.74
CA GLU A 147 20.43 -33.04 -4.38
C GLU A 147 21.27 -32.52 -3.20
N TYR A 148 21.18 -31.24 -2.87
CA TYR A 148 21.90 -30.60 -1.75
C TYR A 148 21.08 -30.59 -0.44
N GLY A 149 19.95 -31.30 -0.39
CA GLY A 149 19.11 -31.44 0.79
C GLY A 149 17.98 -30.41 0.89
N VAL A 150 17.50 -30.15 2.11
CA VAL A 150 16.24 -29.42 2.35
C VAL A 150 16.36 -27.91 2.07
N HIS A 151 17.57 -27.34 2.02
CA HIS A 151 17.82 -25.88 1.95
C HIS A 151 17.09 -25.09 3.05
N SER A 152 17.85 -24.70 4.07
CA SER A 152 17.32 -23.88 5.17
C SER A 152 17.06 -22.43 4.71
N LEU A 153 16.04 -21.82 5.31
CA LEU A 153 15.79 -20.39 5.13
C LEU A 153 16.95 -19.57 5.74
N HIS A 154 17.32 -18.48 5.09
CA HIS A 154 18.29 -17.53 5.64
C HIS A 154 17.64 -16.15 5.79
N THR A 155 17.46 -15.65 7.01
CA THR A 155 16.94 -14.30 7.27
C THR A 155 17.89 -13.51 8.19
N PRO A 156 17.89 -12.17 8.13
CA PRO A 156 18.74 -11.37 9.00
C PRO A 156 18.15 -11.33 10.43
N PRO A 157 18.85 -11.88 11.46
CA PRO A 157 18.31 -11.99 12.82
C PRO A 157 18.02 -10.62 13.47
N GLN A 158 18.69 -9.56 13.01
CA GLN A 158 18.47 -8.18 13.45
C GLN A 158 17.15 -7.57 12.95
N SER A 159 16.49 -8.19 11.97
CA SER A 159 15.22 -7.69 11.40
C SER A 159 14.11 -8.72 11.35
N VAL A 160 14.43 -10.00 11.54
CA VAL A 160 13.47 -11.11 11.54
C VAL A 160 13.68 -11.93 12.80
N SER A 161 12.67 -11.97 13.66
CA SER A 161 12.73 -12.75 14.90
C SER A 161 12.78 -14.26 14.62
N ALA A 162 13.30 -15.06 15.56
CA ALA A 162 13.31 -16.53 15.43
C ALA A 162 11.89 -17.10 15.23
N SER A 163 10.89 -16.54 15.92
CA SER A 163 9.49 -16.96 15.75
C SER A 163 8.96 -16.65 14.35
N GLU A 164 9.22 -15.45 13.82
CA GLU A 164 8.84 -15.10 12.45
C GLU A 164 9.57 -15.97 11.42
N HIS A 165 10.86 -16.23 11.63
CA HIS A 165 11.64 -17.14 10.79
C HIS A 165 11.02 -18.53 10.70
N SER A 166 10.71 -19.17 11.83
CA SER A 166 10.09 -20.51 11.86
C SER A 166 8.72 -20.53 11.19
N GLN A 167 7.92 -19.46 11.34
CA GLN A 167 6.62 -19.35 10.68
C GLN A 167 6.74 -19.21 9.16
N ILE A 168 7.76 -18.51 8.67
CA ILE A 168 8.07 -18.45 7.23
C ILE A 168 8.51 -19.84 6.74
N GLU A 169 9.42 -20.48 7.47
CA GLU A 169 9.98 -21.77 7.09
C GLU A 169 8.90 -22.85 6.94
N ALA A 170 7.91 -22.86 7.84
CA ALA A 170 6.76 -23.76 7.78
C ALA A 170 5.88 -23.61 6.52
N ARG A 171 6.01 -22.51 5.76
CA ARG A 171 5.24 -22.27 4.53
C ARG A 171 6.00 -22.63 3.24
N LEU A 172 7.31 -22.88 3.32
CA LEU A 172 8.17 -23.02 2.15
C LEU A 172 7.80 -24.19 1.25
N ASP A 173 7.46 -25.35 1.82
CA ASP A 173 7.09 -26.53 1.02
C ASP A 173 5.82 -26.29 0.20
N GLY A 174 4.87 -25.54 0.76
CA GLY A 174 3.68 -25.10 0.03
C GLY A 174 4.02 -24.19 -1.15
N PHE A 175 5.01 -23.30 -1.01
CA PHE A 175 5.48 -22.45 -2.12
C PHE A 175 6.21 -23.25 -3.20
N VAL A 176 7.02 -24.24 -2.81
CA VAL A 176 7.69 -25.14 -3.75
C VAL A 176 6.65 -25.91 -4.57
N HIS A 177 5.64 -26.48 -3.92
CA HIS A 177 4.55 -27.18 -4.61
C HIS A 177 3.81 -26.27 -5.60
N GLN A 178 3.44 -25.05 -5.17
CA GLN A 178 2.79 -24.07 -6.04
C GLN A 178 3.65 -23.65 -7.24
N LEU A 179 4.98 -23.59 -7.07
CA LEU A 179 5.90 -23.29 -8.16
C LEU A 179 6.03 -24.47 -9.14
N GLN A 180 6.05 -25.70 -8.64
CA GLN A 180 6.07 -26.92 -9.45
C GLN A 180 4.81 -27.02 -10.34
N GLU A 181 3.64 -26.66 -9.81
CA GLU A 181 2.38 -26.61 -10.57
C GLU A 181 2.41 -25.65 -11.78
N LEU A 182 3.30 -24.65 -11.79
CA LEU A 182 3.46 -23.75 -12.94
C LEU A 182 4.18 -24.39 -14.12
N ASN A 183 4.76 -25.59 -13.97
CA ASN A 183 5.48 -26.30 -15.03
C ASN A 183 6.52 -25.42 -15.74
N ILE A 184 7.31 -24.68 -14.96
CA ILE A 184 8.42 -23.87 -15.48
C ILE A 184 9.57 -24.75 -15.96
N PRO A 185 10.40 -24.32 -16.93
CA PRO A 185 11.44 -25.16 -17.53
C PRO A 185 12.64 -25.34 -16.59
N VAL A 186 12.48 -26.17 -15.55
CA VAL A 186 13.45 -26.41 -14.46
C VAL A 186 14.84 -26.76 -15.02
N ALA A 187 14.93 -27.63 -16.02
CA ALA A 187 16.21 -28.01 -16.61
C ALA A 187 16.97 -26.83 -17.26
N SER A 188 16.23 -25.93 -17.93
CA SER A 188 16.81 -24.72 -18.53
C SER A 188 17.29 -23.73 -17.45
N LEU A 189 16.49 -23.54 -16.39
CA LEU A 189 16.88 -22.69 -15.27
C LEU A 189 18.08 -23.26 -14.50
N ARG A 190 18.13 -24.58 -14.29
CA ARG A 190 19.25 -25.28 -13.67
C ARG A 190 20.53 -25.20 -14.49
N GLY A 191 20.43 -25.10 -15.81
CA GLY A 191 21.57 -24.85 -16.70
C GLY A 191 22.14 -23.43 -16.61
N GLN A 192 21.43 -22.48 -16.01
CA GLN A 192 21.91 -21.11 -15.83
C GLN A 192 22.76 -20.94 -14.56
N ILE A 193 22.49 -21.72 -13.50
CA ILE A 193 23.21 -21.62 -12.23
C ILE A 193 23.64 -22.99 -11.70
N PHE A 194 24.88 -23.05 -11.19
CA PHE A 194 25.49 -24.32 -10.74
C PHE A 194 25.64 -24.47 -9.23
N LYS A 195 25.38 -23.41 -8.47
CA LYS A 195 25.43 -23.40 -7.00
C LYS A 195 24.10 -22.89 -6.43
N PRO A 196 23.70 -23.31 -5.22
CA PRO A 196 22.58 -22.71 -4.52
C PRO A 196 22.76 -21.20 -4.31
N LEU A 197 21.66 -20.48 -4.22
CA LEU A 197 21.63 -19.04 -3.94
C LEU A 197 21.74 -18.77 -2.44
N ARG A 198 22.51 -17.76 -2.03
CA ARG A 198 22.57 -17.35 -0.61
C ARG A 198 22.42 -15.84 -0.44
N PRO A 199 21.39 -15.37 0.28
CA PRO A 199 21.24 -13.95 0.57
C PRO A 199 22.30 -13.48 1.57
N LEU A 200 22.89 -12.32 1.30
CA LEU A 200 23.79 -11.58 2.19
C LEU A 200 23.24 -10.17 2.36
N TRP A 201 23.21 -9.60 3.57
CA TRP A 201 22.56 -8.31 3.82
C TRP A 201 23.58 -7.21 4.05
N ILE A 202 23.48 -6.13 3.27
CA ILE A 202 24.38 -4.98 3.36
C ILE A 202 23.56 -3.70 3.53
N THR A 203 23.94 -2.92 4.54
CA THR A 203 23.41 -1.59 4.85
C THR A 203 24.56 -0.60 4.90
N GLN A 204 24.29 0.71 4.95
CA GLN A 204 25.35 1.72 5.08
C GLN A 204 26.22 1.57 6.34
N ASP A 205 25.73 0.91 7.39
CA ASP A 205 26.48 0.65 8.61
C ASP A 205 27.34 -0.64 8.50
N SER A 206 27.20 -1.40 7.42
CA SER A 206 27.92 -2.66 7.22
C SER A 206 29.35 -2.42 6.74
N PRO A 207 30.36 -3.13 7.27
CA PRO A 207 31.70 -3.07 6.71
C PRO A 207 31.70 -3.69 5.30
N LEU A 208 32.39 -3.03 4.36
CA LEU A 208 32.61 -3.56 3.02
C LEU A 208 33.95 -4.29 2.95
N PRO A 209 34.05 -5.41 2.21
CA PRO A 209 35.31 -6.11 2.03
C PRO A 209 36.30 -5.25 1.22
N PHE A 210 37.58 -5.34 1.56
CA PHE A 210 38.65 -4.63 0.84
C PHE A 210 38.93 -5.23 -0.54
N THR A 211 38.64 -6.52 -0.72
CA THR A 211 38.81 -7.26 -1.97
C THR A 211 37.58 -8.14 -2.20
N PRO A 212 37.14 -8.34 -3.45
CA PRO A 212 36.01 -9.20 -3.77
C PRO A 212 36.14 -10.60 -3.14
N PRO A 213 35.20 -10.99 -2.25
CA PRO A 213 35.22 -12.30 -1.60
C PRO A 213 34.84 -13.42 -2.59
N SER A 214 35.39 -14.61 -2.37
CA SER A 214 35.03 -15.82 -3.12
C SER A 214 34.08 -16.69 -2.33
N PHE A 215 33.04 -17.23 -2.98
CA PHE A 215 32.03 -18.09 -2.38
C PHE A 215 31.94 -19.42 -3.16
N PRO A 216 32.72 -20.45 -2.77
CA PRO A 216 32.78 -21.70 -3.53
C PRO A 216 31.48 -22.51 -3.46
N ASP A 217 30.72 -22.42 -2.37
CA ASP A 217 29.57 -23.29 -2.11
C ASP A 217 28.23 -22.71 -2.57
N PHE A 218 28.18 -21.41 -2.88
CA PHE A 218 26.94 -20.71 -3.21
C PHE A 218 27.17 -19.50 -4.11
N HIS A 219 26.11 -19.06 -4.78
CA HIS A 219 26.03 -17.77 -5.45
C HIS A 219 25.57 -16.69 -4.46
N PRO A 220 26.38 -15.68 -4.11
CA PRO A 220 25.96 -14.58 -3.26
C PRO A 220 24.89 -13.73 -3.95
N VAL A 221 23.77 -13.54 -3.25
CA VAL A 221 22.74 -12.57 -3.58
C VAL A 221 22.84 -11.44 -2.55
N VAL A 222 23.65 -10.42 -2.85
CA VAL A 222 23.91 -9.30 -1.93
C VAL A 222 22.72 -8.36 -1.94
N LEU A 223 21.99 -8.30 -0.83
CA LEU A 223 20.79 -7.50 -0.62
C LEU A 223 21.20 -6.16 -0.01
N CYS A 224 21.37 -5.17 -0.89
CA CYS A 224 21.84 -3.84 -0.54
C CYS A 224 20.67 -2.91 -0.23
N THR A 225 20.55 -2.53 1.04
CA THR A 225 19.68 -1.41 1.43
C THR A 225 20.42 -0.10 1.16
N SER A 226 19.99 0.65 0.14
CA SER A 226 20.72 1.83 -0.33
C SER A 226 20.76 2.96 0.71
N SER A 227 19.68 3.18 1.44
CA SER A 227 19.55 4.29 2.38
C SER A 227 20.08 3.99 3.78
N ARG A 228 20.71 4.99 4.43
CA ARG A 228 21.07 4.87 5.86
C ARG A 228 19.83 4.95 6.74
N ARG A 229 19.87 4.25 7.87
CA ARG A 229 18.78 4.28 8.85
C ARG A 229 18.79 5.61 9.61
N VAL A 230 17.71 6.37 9.51
CA VAL A 230 17.48 7.55 10.34
C VAL A 230 16.72 7.14 11.60
N ARG A 231 17.35 7.25 12.76
CA ARG A 231 16.74 6.86 14.06
C ARG A 231 15.83 7.95 14.65
N GLY A 232 15.89 9.17 14.12
CA GLY A 232 15.09 10.34 14.53
C GLY A 232 14.09 10.80 13.47
N GLY A 233 13.67 12.07 13.53
CA GLY A 233 12.87 12.67 12.45
C GLY A 233 13.78 13.26 11.37
N GLU A 234 13.44 13.10 10.09
CA GLU A 234 14.28 13.53 8.94
C GLU A 234 14.75 14.99 8.99
N VAL A 235 13.99 15.87 9.66
CA VAL A 235 14.36 17.28 9.93
C VAL A 235 15.69 17.42 10.70
N SER A 236 16.11 16.41 11.48
CA SER A 236 17.38 16.46 12.24
C SER A 236 18.60 16.00 11.46
N GLU A 237 18.45 15.59 10.19
CA GLU A 237 19.50 14.95 9.41
C GLU A 237 20.15 15.87 8.37
N GLY A 238 20.04 17.19 8.56
CA GLY A 238 20.71 18.17 7.68
C GLY A 238 20.25 18.12 6.22
N GLY A 239 18.99 17.75 5.97
CA GLY A 239 18.43 17.63 4.62
C GLY A 239 18.52 16.23 4.01
N TYR A 240 19.11 15.24 4.69
CA TYR A 240 19.07 13.85 4.24
C TYR A 240 17.70 13.21 4.48
N ILE A 241 17.17 12.50 3.48
CA ILE A 241 15.89 11.79 3.51
C ILE A 241 16.14 10.31 3.26
N GLN A 242 15.86 9.50 4.28
CA GLN A 242 15.97 8.05 4.18
C GLN A 242 14.98 7.49 3.15
N GLY A 243 15.49 6.73 2.18
CA GLY A 243 14.64 6.06 1.19
C GLY A 243 13.91 7.06 0.29
N ALA A 244 14.61 8.12 -0.11
CA ALA A 244 14.04 9.22 -0.90
C ALA A 244 13.40 8.76 -2.23
N GLY A 245 13.96 7.74 -2.87
CA GLY A 245 13.42 7.14 -4.10
C GLY A 245 12.26 6.16 -3.89
N ASP A 246 11.97 5.76 -2.65
CA ASP A 246 10.75 5.01 -2.32
C ASP A 246 9.51 5.93 -2.44
N ASP A 247 8.31 5.37 -2.64
CA ASP A 247 7.08 6.01 -3.17
C ASP A 247 7.32 7.42 -3.74
N SER A 248 8.06 7.47 -4.85
CA SER A 248 8.47 8.70 -5.52
C SER A 248 7.29 9.47 -6.13
N GLU A 249 6.17 8.78 -6.35
CA GLU A 249 4.93 9.32 -6.90
C GLU A 249 4.38 10.49 -6.08
N ALA A 250 4.73 10.59 -4.79
CA ALA A 250 4.26 11.65 -3.90
C ALA A 250 5.04 12.97 -4.03
N TRP A 251 6.22 12.98 -4.66
CA TRP A 251 7.11 14.16 -4.68
C TRP A 251 7.80 14.42 -6.03
N ALA A 252 7.96 13.39 -6.87
CA ALA A 252 8.82 13.46 -8.05
C ALA A 252 8.24 14.33 -9.18
N CYS A 253 7.01 14.82 -9.08
CA CYS A 253 6.35 15.62 -10.13
C CYS A 253 6.38 14.92 -11.51
N GLY A 254 6.33 13.58 -11.53
CA GLY A 254 6.44 12.78 -12.76
C GLY A 254 7.86 12.43 -13.19
N LEU A 255 8.90 12.99 -12.55
CA LEU A 255 10.30 12.64 -12.79
C LEU A 255 10.52 11.13 -12.62
N THR A 256 11.19 10.52 -13.60
CA THR A 256 11.51 9.09 -13.60
C THR A 256 13.02 8.89 -13.35
N PRO A 257 13.46 7.72 -12.85
CA PRO A 257 14.88 7.46 -12.62
C PRO A 257 15.76 7.68 -13.86
N PRO A 258 15.40 7.22 -15.09
CA PRO A 258 16.22 7.48 -16.27
C PRO A 258 16.36 8.98 -16.57
N LEU A 259 15.29 9.76 -16.39
CA LEU A 259 15.30 11.20 -16.63
C LEU A 259 16.13 11.94 -15.57
N PHE A 260 16.02 11.52 -14.30
CA PHE A 260 16.88 12.00 -13.23
C PHE A 260 18.35 11.77 -13.55
N TRP A 261 18.74 10.54 -13.90
CA TRP A 261 20.14 10.21 -14.19
C TRP A 261 20.67 10.95 -15.42
N LYS A 262 19.86 11.09 -16.46
CA LYS A 262 20.22 11.83 -17.68
C LYS A 262 20.47 13.32 -17.40
N HIS A 263 19.66 13.93 -16.54
CA HIS A 263 19.72 15.36 -16.24
C HIS A 263 20.22 15.66 -14.81
N ARG A 264 20.98 14.72 -14.21
CA ARG A 264 21.32 14.73 -12.78
C ARG A 264 21.97 16.03 -12.34
N GLU A 265 22.98 16.50 -13.08
CA GLU A 265 23.69 17.73 -12.72
C GLU A 265 22.80 18.96 -12.76
N GLN A 266 21.93 19.07 -13.78
CA GLN A 266 21.01 20.18 -13.93
C GLN A 266 19.99 20.18 -12.79
N LEU A 267 19.39 19.02 -12.51
CA LEU A 267 18.40 18.85 -11.44
C LEU A 267 19.01 19.13 -10.05
N LEU A 268 20.23 18.69 -9.77
CA LEU A 268 20.86 18.93 -8.46
C LEU A 268 21.32 20.39 -8.25
N ARG A 269 21.55 21.15 -9.32
CA ARG A 269 21.94 22.58 -9.26
C ARG A 269 20.75 23.54 -9.26
N THR A 270 19.58 23.08 -9.67
CA THR A 270 18.37 23.90 -9.78
C THR A 270 17.79 24.19 -8.40
N GLN A 271 17.32 25.42 -8.19
CA GLN A 271 16.71 25.83 -6.93
C GLN A 271 15.34 25.16 -6.73
N GLU A 272 14.93 24.94 -5.48
CA GLU A 272 13.70 24.19 -5.16
C GLU A 272 12.45 24.74 -5.86
N ASP A 273 12.32 26.07 -5.93
CA ASP A 273 11.16 26.74 -6.51
C ASP A 273 11.06 26.54 -8.04
N ASP A 274 12.20 26.30 -8.71
CA ASP A 274 12.29 26.12 -10.17
C ASP A 274 12.22 24.63 -10.58
N LEU A 275 12.39 23.70 -9.64
CA LEU A 275 12.42 22.27 -9.92
C LEU A 275 11.13 21.73 -10.56
N PRO A 276 9.91 22.08 -10.09
CA PRO A 276 8.69 21.59 -10.72
C PRO A 276 8.56 22.01 -12.20
N ALA A 277 8.93 23.26 -12.51
CA ALA A 277 8.90 23.76 -13.89
C ALA A 277 9.92 23.03 -14.76
N LEU A 278 11.17 22.89 -14.28
CA LEU A 278 12.21 22.14 -14.98
C LEU A 278 11.80 20.68 -15.22
N ILE A 279 11.24 20.00 -14.21
CA ILE A 279 10.77 18.61 -14.36
C ILE A 279 9.69 18.53 -15.43
N SER A 280 8.75 19.48 -15.46
CA SER A 280 7.71 19.57 -16.49
C SER A 280 8.31 19.72 -17.89
N ASP A 281 9.29 20.61 -18.05
CA ASP A 281 9.98 20.82 -19.33
C ASP A 281 10.73 19.56 -19.79
N LEU A 282 11.46 18.91 -18.89
CA LEU A 282 12.16 17.66 -19.17
C LEU A 282 11.20 16.54 -19.58
N LEU A 283 10.01 16.48 -18.98
CA LEU A 283 8.98 15.53 -19.36
C LEU A 283 8.45 15.80 -20.77
N HIS A 284 8.19 17.06 -21.11
CA HIS A 284 7.77 17.46 -22.46
C HIS A 284 8.84 17.20 -23.53
N ASP A 285 10.12 17.40 -23.23
CA ASP A 285 11.20 17.11 -24.16
C ASP A 285 11.45 15.60 -24.29
N SER A 286 11.22 14.85 -23.20
CA SER A 286 11.32 13.39 -23.21
C SER A 286 10.21 12.76 -24.05
N SER A 287 8.96 13.25 -24.01
CA SER A 287 7.87 12.70 -24.81
C SER A 287 8.07 12.95 -26.31
N LYS A 288 8.70 14.06 -26.69
CA LYS A 288 9.09 14.32 -28.09
C LYS A 288 10.21 13.39 -28.59
N THR A 289 11.01 12.84 -27.68
CA THR A 289 12.23 12.06 -28.00
C THR A 289 12.06 10.55 -27.73
N SER A 290 11.12 10.14 -26.88
CA SER A 290 11.01 8.79 -26.34
C SER A 290 10.15 7.86 -27.20
N MET A 291 10.67 7.42 -28.35
CA MET A 291 10.17 6.20 -29.00
C MET A 291 10.75 4.97 -28.29
N ALA A 292 10.14 4.54 -27.19
CA ALA A 292 10.55 3.30 -26.53
C ALA A 292 10.37 2.11 -27.49
N GLU A 293 11.38 1.24 -27.59
CA GLU A 293 11.28 0.06 -28.45
C GLU A 293 10.28 -0.95 -27.85
N PRO A 294 9.42 -1.57 -28.69
CA PRO A 294 8.54 -2.64 -28.23
C PRO A 294 9.34 -3.81 -27.64
N ILE A 295 8.85 -4.37 -26.54
CA ILE A 295 9.47 -5.49 -25.84
C ILE A 295 8.92 -6.79 -26.41
N LEU A 296 9.80 -7.67 -26.90
CA LEU A 296 9.43 -9.03 -27.31
C LEU A 296 9.08 -9.88 -26.08
N ILE A 297 7.91 -10.52 -26.10
CA ILE A 297 7.47 -11.42 -25.04
C ILE A 297 7.98 -12.84 -25.33
N LYS A 298 9.09 -13.24 -24.71
CA LYS A 298 9.64 -14.59 -24.81
C LYS A 298 8.77 -15.59 -24.05
N PRO A 299 8.68 -16.86 -24.49
CA PRO A 299 9.42 -17.51 -25.59
C PRO A 299 8.82 -17.27 -26.98
N THR A 300 7.85 -16.37 -27.15
CA THR A 300 7.36 -16.06 -28.50
C THR A 300 8.44 -15.38 -29.33
N SER A 301 8.35 -15.52 -30.65
CA SER A 301 9.22 -14.85 -31.63
C SER A 301 8.57 -13.61 -32.26
N ILE A 302 7.26 -13.44 -32.09
CA ILE A 302 6.49 -12.44 -32.84
C ILE A 302 5.63 -11.50 -31.98
N LEU A 303 5.37 -11.79 -30.69
CA LEU A 303 4.49 -10.95 -29.87
C LEU A 303 5.27 -9.89 -29.12
N TYR A 304 5.01 -8.62 -29.45
CA TYR A 304 5.63 -7.45 -28.84
C TYR A 304 4.60 -6.65 -28.04
N VAL A 305 5.06 -6.02 -26.96
CA VAL A 305 4.27 -5.05 -26.19
C VAL A 305 4.99 -3.70 -26.13
N GLY A 306 4.26 -2.60 -26.33
CA GLY A 306 4.85 -1.25 -26.30
C GLY A 306 3.84 -0.15 -25.97
N SER A 307 4.32 1.09 -25.92
CA SER A 307 3.47 2.27 -25.85
C SER A 307 2.85 2.60 -27.21
N ALA A 308 1.80 3.43 -27.25
CA ALA A 308 1.23 3.94 -28.51
C ALA A 308 2.25 4.75 -29.34
N GLU A 309 3.24 5.34 -28.66
CA GLU A 309 4.35 6.11 -29.21
C GLU A 309 5.56 5.25 -29.58
N ALA A 310 5.51 3.94 -29.35
CA ALA A 310 6.63 3.05 -29.66
C ALA A 310 7.02 3.13 -31.15
N ARG A 311 8.32 2.93 -31.40
CA ARG A 311 8.93 2.96 -32.75
C ARG A 311 8.08 2.12 -33.72
N GLU A 312 7.87 2.62 -34.94
CA GLU A 312 7.09 1.89 -35.97
C GLU A 312 7.53 0.43 -36.04
N ILE A 313 6.57 -0.49 -36.11
CA ILE A 313 6.87 -1.93 -36.29
C ILE A 313 7.64 -2.06 -37.61
N PRO A 314 8.90 -2.54 -37.60
CA PRO A 314 9.62 -2.79 -38.84
C PRO A 314 9.00 -4.03 -39.50
N GLY A 315 8.21 -3.85 -40.57
CA GLY A 315 7.67 -4.92 -41.40
C GLY A 315 6.13 -5.00 -41.45
N PRO A 316 5.56 -5.92 -42.26
CA PRO A 316 4.12 -6.19 -42.31
C PRO A 316 3.66 -6.83 -41.00
N GLY A 317 3.22 -5.99 -40.06
CA GLY A 317 2.79 -6.42 -38.73
C GLY A 317 1.29 -6.30 -38.52
N VAL A 318 0.77 -7.14 -37.63
CA VAL A 318 -0.54 -6.95 -37.02
C VAL A 318 -0.39 -6.02 -35.81
N LEU A 319 -1.29 -5.06 -35.67
CA LEU A 319 -1.32 -4.12 -34.56
C LEU A 319 -2.64 -4.22 -33.79
N ILE A 320 -2.54 -4.32 -32.47
CA ILE A 320 -3.68 -4.24 -31.55
C ILE A 320 -3.43 -3.08 -30.59
N SER A 321 -4.26 -2.05 -30.65
CA SER A 321 -4.15 -0.88 -29.77
C SER A 321 -5.29 -0.84 -28.75
N CYS A 322 -4.99 -0.47 -27.50
CA CYS A 322 -5.97 -0.15 -26.47
C CYS A 322 -5.88 1.33 -26.12
N GLY A 323 -6.98 2.07 -26.27
CA GLY A 323 -7.05 3.51 -25.97
C GLY A 323 -8.45 4.07 -26.23
N GLU A 324 -8.66 5.36 -25.97
CA GLU A 324 -9.96 6.00 -26.18
C GLU A 324 -10.28 6.13 -27.67
N ASP A 325 -9.26 6.47 -28.45
CA ASP A 325 -9.36 6.72 -29.89
C ASP A 325 -8.40 5.82 -30.69
N PRO A 326 -8.76 5.48 -31.94
CA PRO A 326 -7.89 4.74 -32.84
C PRO A 326 -6.66 5.56 -33.22
N ILE A 327 -5.55 4.87 -33.48
CA ILE A 327 -4.31 5.50 -33.94
C ILE A 327 -4.42 5.74 -35.44
N GLU A 328 -4.78 6.97 -35.84
CA GLU A 328 -5.12 7.35 -37.22
C GLU A 328 -4.06 6.90 -38.26
N LYS A 329 -2.77 7.11 -37.96
CA LYS A 329 -1.66 6.73 -38.85
C LYS A 329 -1.67 5.24 -39.22
N TYR A 330 -2.15 4.37 -38.34
CA TYR A 330 -2.20 2.92 -38.56
C TYR A 330 -3.53 2.46 -39.14
N GLN A 331 -4.62 3.16 -38.85
CA GLN A 331 -5.94 2.83 -39.38
C GLN A 331 -5.96 2.86 -40.92
N ALA A 332 -5.31 3.86 -41.52
CA ALA A 332 -5.18 3.95 -42.98
C ALA A 332 -4.20 2.93 -43.57
N LYS A 333 -3.08 2.68 -42.88
CA LYS A 333 -1.94 1.86 -43.37
C LYS A 333 -2.19 0.36 -43.27
N LEU A 334 -2.74 -0.11 -42.15
CA LEU A 334 -2.83 -1.54 -41.82
C LEU A 334 -4.19 -2.16 -42.15
N LYS A 335 -5.25 -1.36 -42.29
CA LYS A 335 -6.62 -1.82 -42.64
C LYS A 335 -7.04 -3.06 -41.84
N ARG A 336 -7.14 -4.24 -42.48
CA ARG A 336 -7.53 -5.52 -41.85
C ARG A 336 -6.54 -6.06 -40.81
N ASN A 337 -5.29 -5.56 -40.80
CA ASN A 337 -4.25 -5.97 -39.85
C ASN A 337 -4.20 -5.06 -38.61
N TYR A 338 -5.22 -4.21 -38.41
CA TYR A 338 -5.33 -3.33 -37.26
C TYR A 338 -6.62 -3.58 -36.48
N LEU A 339 -6.48 -3.79 -35.17
CA LEU A 339 -7.58 -3.84 -34.22
C LEU A 339 -7.44 -2.73 -33.19
N HIS A 340 -8.49 -1.93 -33.04
CA HIS A 340 -8.63 -0.97 -31.96
C HIS A 340 -9.62 -1.48 -30.91
N LEU A 341 -9.15 -1.60 -29.67
CA LEU A 341 -9.94 -1.93 -28.49
C LEU A 341 -10.23 -0.65 -27.72
N LYS A 342 -11.49 -0.22 -27.72
CA LYS A 342 -11.88 1.08 -27.17
C LYS A 342 -11.91 1.04 -25.65
N CYS A 343 -10.88 1.59 -25.01
CA CYS A 343 -10.68 1.55 -23.57
C CYS A 343 -10.32 2.94 -23.04
N ARG A 344 -11.01 3.40 -22.00
CA ARG A 344 -10.59 4.60 -21.25
C ARG A 344 -9.29 4.37 -20.48
N THR A 345 -8.77 5.42 -19.85
CA THR A 345 -7.59 5.32 -19.00
C THR A 345 -7.93 4.72 -17.61
N GLY A 346 -6.89 4.19 -16.94
CA GLY A 346 -6.96 3.69 -15.57
C GLY A 346 -7.98 2.56 -15.33
N LYS A 347 -8.62 2.56 -14.15
CA LYS A 347 -9.53 1.48 -13.72
C LYS A 347 -10.75 1.32 -14.63
N LEU A 348 -11.22 2.41 -15.25
CA LEU A 348 -12.33 2.38 -16.20
C LEU A 348 -11.91 1.62 -17.46
N GLY A 349 -10.69 1.84 -17.95
CA GLY A 349 -10.08 1.07 -19.03
C GLY A 349 -10.07 -0.42 -18.80
N SER A 350 -9.68 -0.86 -17.60
CA SER A 350 -9.69 -2.29 -17.25
C SER A 350 -11.09 -2.91 -17.34
N ARG A 351 -12.14 -2.14 -17.03
CA ARG A 351 -13.53 -2.60 -17.16
C ARG A 351 -13.93 -2.66 -18.63
N ASP A 352 -13.67 -1.60 -19.37
CA ASP A 352 -14.01 -1.50 -20.80
C ASP A 352 -13.34 -2.63 -21.60
N LEU A 353 -12.08 -2.92 -21.28
CA LEU A 353 -11.31 -4.00 -21.88
C LEU A 353 -12.05 -5.35 -21.84
N ARG A 354 -12.76 -5.66 -20.74
CA ARG A 354 -13.53 -6.92 -20.63
C ARG A 354 -14.55 -7.09 -21.75
N ASN A 355 -15.21 -6.00 -22.15
CA ASN A 355 -16.24 -6.00 -23.18
C ASN A 355 -15.63 -5.97 -24.59
N GLU A 356 -14.39 -5.50 -24.70
CA GLU A 356 -13.66 -5.39 -25.97
C GLU A 356 -12.90 -6.67 -26.33
N LEU A 357 -12.47 -7.48 -25.34
CA LEU A 357 -11.72 -8.73 -25.57
C LEU A 357 -12.37 -9.73 -26.54
N PRO A 358 -13.72 -9.91 -26.61
CA PRO A 358 -14.33 -10.77 -27.62
C PRO A 358 -14.01 -10.38 -29.07
N LYS A 359 -13.65 -9.12 -29.33
CA LYS A 359 -13.20 -8.67 -30.66
C LYS A 359 -11.87 -9.30 -31.08
N LEU A 360 -11.04 -9.75 -30.12
CA LEU A 360 -9.81 -10.49 -30.43
C LEU A 360 -10.12 -11.77 -31.19
N GLU A 361 -11.17 -12.50 -30.79
CA GLU A 361 -11.54 -13.77 -31.44
C GLU A 361 -12.00 -13.55 -32.88
N GLN A 362 -12.83 -12.52 -33.08
CA GLN A 362 -13.27 -12.10 -34.41
C GLN A 362 -12.10 -11.61 -35.27
N PHE A 363 -11.14 -10.93 -34.68
CA PHE A 363 -10.00 -10.41 -35.39
C PHE A 363 -9.04 -11.52 -35.83
N PHE A 364 -8.66 -12.42 -34.92
CA PHE A 364 -7.78 -13.55 -35.25
C PHE A 364 -8.38 -14.50 -36.30
N SER A 365 -9.70 -14.67 -36.33
CA SER A 365 -10.36 -15.48 -37.37
C SER A 365 -10.30 -14.86 -38.77
N THR A 366 -10.06 -13.54 -38.87
CA THR A 366 -9.85 -12.86 -40.17
C THR A 366 -8.41 -12.90 -40.66
N LEU A 367 -7.45 -13.31 -39.81
CA LEU A 367 -6.05 -13.45 -40.19
C LEU A 367 -5.88 -14.71 -41.05
N GLN A 368 -5.48 -14.50 -42.31
CA GLN A 368 -5.26 -15.61 -43.26
C GLN A 368 -4.00 -16.42 -42.95
N GLU A 369 -2.96 -15.76 -42.43
CA GLU A 369 -1.66 -16.34 -42.10
C GLU A 369 -1.19 -15.82 -40.74
N VAL A 370 -0.27 -16.55 -40.11
CA VAL A 370 0.39 -16.10 -38.87
C VAL A 370 1.21 -14.85 -39.19
N PRO A 371 1.04 -13.74 -38.46
CA PRO A 371 1.76 -12.51 -38.76
C PRO A 371 3.26 -12.65 -38.47
N GLU A 372 4.11 -11.96 -39.23
CA GLU A 372 5.54 -11.89 -38.95
C GLU A 372 5.83 -11.20 -37.61
N LYS A 373 5.04 -10.17 -37.30
CA LYS A 373 5.11 -9.42 -36.04
C LYS A 373 3.71 -9.04 -35.58
N LEU A 374 3.47 -9.13 -34.28
CA LEU A 374 2.23 -8.77 -33.61
C LEU A 374 2.56 -7.80 -32.48
N LEU A 375 2.20 -6.52 -32.64
CA LEU A 375 2.37 -5.51 -31.60
C LEU A 375 1.06 -5.28 -30.86
N VAL A 376 1.12 -5.32 -29.53
CA VAL A 376 0.04 -4.88 -28.65
C VAL A 376 0.48 -3.60 -27.94
N CYS A 377 -0.28 -2.52 -28.06
CA CYS A 377 0.08 -1.25 -27.44
C CYS A 377 -1.08 -0.59 -26.69
N CYS A 378 -0.72 0.20 -25.68
CA CYS A 378 -1.61 1.15 -24.99
C CYS A 378 -0.77 2.39 -24.62
N ASP A 379 -1.33 3.41 -23.99
CA ASP A 379 -0.61 4.67 -23.72
C ASP A 379 0.77 4.45 -23.08
N THR A 380 0.84 3.61 -22.04
CA THR A 380 2.09 3.35 -21.30
C THR A 380 2.82 2.08 -21.72
N GLY A 381 2.16 1.15 -22.42
CA GLY A 381 2.65 -0.22 -22.65
C GLY A 381 2.78 -1.09 -21.39
N LYS A 382 2.28 -0.64 -20.22
CA LYS A 382 2.53 -1.27 -18.91
C LYS A 382 1.29 -1.79 -18.20
N ASP A 383 0.10 -1.66 -18.79
CA ASP A 383 -1.16 -2.14 -18.17
C ASP A 383 -2.07 -2.88 -19.17
N LEU A 384 -2.95 -2.16 -19.88
CA LEU A 384 -3.96 -2.79 -20.77
C LEU A 384 -3.32 -3.64 -21.87
N ALA A 385 -2.23 -3.16 -22.46
CA ALA A 385 -1.48 -3.91 -23.47
C ALA A 385 -0.94 -5.26 -22.94
N LEU A 386 -0.48 -5.30 -21.69
CA LEU A 386 -0.05 -6.54 -21.04
C LEU A 386 -1.23 -7.48 -20.78
N GLY A 387 -2.41 -6.93 -20.44
CA GLY A 387 -3.64 -7.70 -20.31
C GLY A 387 -4.06 -8.36 -21.64
N VAL A 388 -4.02 -7.62 -22.73
CA VAL A 388 -4.34 -8.14 -24.07
C VAL A 388 -3.30 -9.15 -24.54
N ALA A 389 -2.00 -8.86 -24.34
CA ALA A 389 -0.93 -9.83 -24.61
C ALA A 389 -1.14 -11.14 -23.83
N LEU A 390 -1.55 -11.06 -22.56
CA LEU A 390 -1.88 -12.24 -21.76
C LEU A 390 -3.06 -13.02 -22.34
N ALA A 391 -4.12 -12.34 -22.77
CA ALA A 391 -5.23 -13.00 -23.45
C ALA A 391 -4.76 -13.72 -24.72
N ILE A 392 -3.94 -13.07 -25.54
CA ILE A 392 -3.37 -13.67 -26.76
C ILE A 392 -2.51 -14.90 -26.42
N LEU A 393 -1.65 -14.82 -25.41
CA LEU A 393 -0.85 -15.96 -24.98
C LEU A 393 -1.71 -17.15 -24.51
N CYS A 394 -2.79 -16.87 -23.79
CA CYS A 394 -3.70 -17.91 -23.31
C CYS A 394 -4.58 -18.50 -24.43
N LEU A 395 -4.88 -17.74 -25.47
CA LEU A 395 -5.79 -18.14 -26.54
C LEU A 395 -5.07 -18.72 -27.76
N TYR A 396 -3.88 -18.23 -28.09
CA TYR A 396 -3.26 -18.47 -29.38
C TYR A 396 -1.81 -18.95 -29.29
N ALA A 397 -1.18 -18.94 -28.10
CA ALA A 397 0.20 -19.42 -27.96
C ALA A 397 0.24 -20.88 -27.49
N ASN A 398 0.98 -21.72 -28.22
CA ASN A 398 1.32 -23.05 -27.72
C ASN A 398 2.40 -22.98 -26.61
N ASN A 399 2.77 -24.13 -26.03
CA ASN A 399 3.73 -24.17 -24.91
C ASN A 399 5.16 -23.77 -25.31
N ASN A 400 5.49 -23.80 -26.60
CA ASN A 400 6.78 -23.39 -27.13
C ASN A 400 6.83 -21.89 -27.51
N GLY A 401 5.72 -21.17 -27.34
CA GLY A 401 5.63 -19.75 -27.68
C GLY A 401 5.25 -19.45 -29.13
N ALA A 402 4.96 -20.46 -29.96
CA ALA A 402 4.46 -20.20 -31.31
C ALA A 402 3.01 -19.72 -31.26
N ILE A 403 2.74 -18.59 -31.92
CA ILE A 403 1.40 -18.00 -32.04
C ILE A 403 0.68 -18.66 -33.23
N LEU A 404 -0.54 -19.09 -32.99
CA LEU A 404 -1.44 -19.72 -33.95
C LEU A 404 -2.52 -18.71 -34.38
N THR A 405 -3.12 -18.93 -35.55
CA THR A 405 -4.30 -18.17 -36.01
C THR A 405 -5.58 -18.69 -35.35
N ASN A 406 -5.64 -19.99 -35.03
CA ASN A 406 -6.76 -20.62 -34.37
C ASN A 406 -6.57 -20.65 -32.85
N CYS A 407 -7.69 -20.55 -32.13
CA CYS A 407 -7.70 -20.67 -30.67
C CYS A 407 -7.22 -22.06 -30.24
N ILE A 408 -6.38 -22.14 -29.22
CA ILE A 408 -5.92 -23.40 -28.66
C ILE A 408 -7.09 -24.14 -28.00
N THR A 409 -7.13 -25.45 -28.21
CA THR A 409 -8.14 -26.33 -27.61
C THR A 409 -7.68 -26.76 -26.22
N GLY A 410 -8.41 -26.37 -25.17
CA GLY A 410 -8.09 -26.74 -23.79
C GLY A 410 -8.80 -25.88 -22.75
N SER A 411 -8.96 -26.41 -21.53
CA SER A 411 -9.50 -25.63 -20.41
C SER A 411 -8.48 -24.60 -19.95
N ILE A 412 -8.87 -23.32 -19.93
CA ILE A 412 -8.04 -22.24 -19.43
C ILE A 412 -8.35 -22.04 -17.95
N ASP A 413 -7.48 -22.54 -17.08
CA ASP A 413 -7.59 -22.37 -15.63
C ASP A 413 -6.68 -21.25 -15.11
N LYS A 414 -6.76 -20.99 -13.80
CA LYS A 414 -5.94 -19.95 -13.15
C LYS A 414 -4.46 -20.30 -13.13
N SER A 415 -4.07 -21.57 -13.13
CA SER A 415 -2.67 -21.99 -13.14
C SER A 415 -2.04 -21.67 -14.50
N PHE A 416 -2.72 -22.07 -15.57
CA PHE A 416 -2.33 -21.78 -16.94
C PHE A 416 -2.20 -20.28 -17.21
N ILE A 417 -3.17 -19.46 -16.76
CA ILE A 417 -3.08 -18.00 -16.91
C ILE A 417 -1.85 -17.44 -16.15
N ARG A 418 -1.54 -17.95 -14.95
CA ARG A 418 -0.35 -17.53 -14.20
C ARG A 418 0.94 -17.94 -14.90
N GLN A 419 0.98 -19.14 -15.47
CA GLN A 419 2.10 -19.62 -16.28
C GLN A 419 2.34 -18.68 -17.48
N ARG A 420 1.29 -18.31 -18.22
CA ARG A 420 1.42 -17.36 -19.36
C ARG A 420 1.78 -15.94 -18.91
N LEU A 421 1.27 -15.50 -17.76
CA LEU A 421 1.67 -14.22 -17.18
C LEU A 421 3.16 -14.21 -16.81
N SER A 422 3.74 -15.33 -16.39
CA SER A 422 5.17 -15.43 -16.10
C SER A 422 6.06 -15.13 -17.30
N TRP A 423 5.60 -15.43 -18.52
CA TRP A 423 6.32 -15.11 -19.76
C TRP A 423 6.42 -13.60 -19.97
N ILE A 424 5.33 -12.88 -19.68
CA ILE A 424 5.28 -11.42 -19.73
C ILE A 424 6.19 -10.83 -18.65
N THR A 425 6.08 -11.26 -17.40
CA THR A 425 6.83 -10.65 -16.30
C THR A 425 8.32 -10.99 -16.32
N THR A 426 8.70 -12.09 -16.96
CA THR A 426 10.12 -12.42 -17.21
C THR A 426 10.69 -11.59 -18.37
N SER A 427 9.89 -11.33 -19.41
CA SER A 427 10.33 -10.53 -20.57
C SER A 427 10.30 -9.03 -20.31
N CYS A 428 9.41 -8.59 -19.42
CA CYS A 428 9.24 -7.21 -19.00
C CYS A 428 9.18 -7.18 -17.47
N PRO A 429 10.33 -7.10 -16.75
CA PRO A 429 10.36 -7.05 -15.29
C PRO A 429 9.60 -5.85 -14.69
N THR A 430 9.46 -4.77 -15.47
CA THR A 430 8.65 -3.60 -15.10
C THR A 430 7.14 -3.80 -15.31
N ALA A 431 6.71 -4.96 -15.84
CA ALA A 431 5.32 -5.30 -16.07
C ALA A 431 4.53 -5.24 -14.75
N ASN A 432 3.59 -4.31 -14.68
CA ASN A 432 2.70 -4.17 -13.53
C ASN A 432 1.25 -3.98 -13.99
N PRO A 433 0.66 -4.97 -14.68
CA PRO A 433 -0.74 -4.90 -15.05
C PRO A 433 -1.60 -4.73 -13.80
N ALA A 434 -2.53 -3.77 -13.85
CA ALA A 434 -3.37 -3.45 -12.72
C ALA A 434 -4.19 -4.68 -12.31
N ARG A 435 -4.48 -4.80 -11.00
CA ARG A 435 -5.33 -5.89 -10.49
C ARG A 435 -6.68 -5.93 -11.22
N ALA A 436 -7.24 -4.78 -11.55
CA ALA A 436 -8.48 -4.68 -12.31
C ALA A 436 -8.34 -5.24 -13.73
N THR A 437 -7.22 -4.97 -14.43
CA THR A 437 -6.91 -5.53 -15.75
C THR A 437 -6.86 -7.05 -15.70
N LEU A 438 -6.10 -7.62 -14.75
CA LEU A 438 -6.01 -9.07 -14.57
C LEU A 438 -7.35 -9.71 -14.20
N GLN A 439 -8.19 -9.03 -13.41
CA GLN A 439 -9.56 -9.50 -13.11
C GLN A 439 -10.42 -9.57 -14.37
N SER A 440 -10.32 -8.58 -15.25
CA SER A 440 -11.02 -8.59 -16.54
C SER A 440 -10.53 -9.70 -17.46
N ILE A 441 -9.21 -9.94 -17.55
CA ILE A 441 -8.66 -11.06 -18.32
C ILE A 441 -9.15 -12.40 -17.78
N ASN A 442 -9.06 -12.62 -16.46
CA ASN A 442 -9.56 -13.86 -15.84
C ASN A 442 -11.06 -14.06 -16.09
N SER A 443 -11.86 -13.01 -15.97
CA SER A 443 -13.30 -13.06 -16.21
C SER A 443 -13.64 -13.40 -17.66
N PHE A 444 -12.80 -13.00 -18.62
CA PHE A 444 -12.98 -13.30 -20.03
C PHE A 444 -12.52 -14.72 -20.38
N LEU A 445 -11.35 -15.14 -19.89
CA LEU A 445 -10.75 -16.43 -20.23
C LEU A 445 -11.43 -17.63 -19.53
N ILE A 446 -11.91 -17.46 -18.29
CA ILE A 446 -12.48 -18.54 -17.47
C ILE A 446 -14.02 -18.60 -17.63
N GLN A 447 -14.55 -18.31 -18.82
CA GLN A 447 -16.00 -18.40 -19.04
C GLN A 447 -16.47 -19.86 -19.15
N PRO A 448 -17.61 -20.21 -18.52
CA PRO A 448 -18.15 -21.57 -18.54
C PRO A 448 -18.53 -22.08 -19.94
N ALA A 449 -18.63 -21.21 -20.95
CA ALA A 449 -18.98 -21.57 -22.32
C ALA A 449 -17.92 -22.38 -23.09
N ARG A 450 -16.67 -22.47 -22.58
CA ARG A 450 -15.57 -23.20 -23.23
C ARG A 450 -15.40 -24.65 -22.76
N LEU A 451 -16.22 -25.10 -21.80
CA LEU A 451 -16.39 -26.50 -21.44
C LEU A 451 -17.66 -27.02 -22.13
N LYS A 452 -17.52 -27.80 -23.20
CA LYS A 452 -18.59 -28.74 -23.61
C LYS A 452 -17.95 -30.10 -23.87
N PRO A 453 -18.62 -31.18 -23.41
CA PRO A 453 -19.50 -31.82 -24.37
C PRO A 453 -20.86 -32.32 -23.79
N VAL A 454 -21.74 -32.59 -24.76
CA VAL A 454 -22.96 -33.41 -24.75
C VAL A 454 -24.28 -32.74 -24.36
N THR A 455 -25.14 -32.68 -25.38
CA THR A 455 -26.54 -32.32 -25.43
C THR A 455 -27.43 -33.31 -24.69
N HIS A 456 -28.36 -32.83 -23.87
CA HIS A 456 -29.70 -33.43 -23.76
C HIS A 456 -30.75 -32.33 -23.65
N ASN A 457 -31.67 -32.35 -24.61
CA ASN A 457 -32.89 -31.55 -24.65
C ASN A 457 -33.83 -31.99 -23.53
N ILE A 458 -34.32 -31.06 -22.71
CA ILE A 458 -35.59 -31.18 -22.01
C ILE A 458 -36.29 -29.81 -22.08
N PRO A 459 -37.54 -29.72 -22.56
CA PRO A 459 -38.27 -28.46 -22.69
C PRO A 459 -38.87 -28.04 -21.34
N THR A 460 -38.79 -26.75 -21.01
CA THR A 460 -39.50 -26.15 -19.87
C THR A 460 -40.56 -25.17 -20.34
N ALA A 461 -41.75 -25.32 -19.75
CA ALA A 461 -42.97 -24.61 -20.07
C ALA A 461 -43.04 -23.25 -19.33
N THR A 462 -43.41 -22.23 -20.11
CA THR A 462 -44.32 -21.09 -19.86
C THR A 462 -44.59 -20.54 -18.45
N GLY A 463 -44.49 -19.19 -18.36
CA GLY A 463 -45.29 -18.28 -17.52
C GLY A 463 -44.59 -17.82 -16.23
N SER A 464 -44.63 -16.56 -15.78
CA SER A 464 -45.34 -15.34 -16.19
C SER A 464 -44.77 -14.13 -15.43
N SER A 465 -44.78 -12.98 -16.11
CA SER A 465 -44.96 -11.59 -15.62
C SER A 465 -44.20 -11.05 -14.39
N LYS A 466 -43.44 -9.98 -14.67
CA LYS A 466 -42.96 -8.93 -13.77
C LYS A 466 -44.10 -8.25 -13.00
N SER A 467 -43.82 -7.86 -11.76
CA SER A 467 -44.37 -6.63 -11.16
C SER A 467 -43.31 -5.95 -10.30
N ASP A 468 -43.02 -4.70 -10.65
CA ASP A 468 -42.27 -3.73 -9.86
C ASP A 468 -43.05 -3.40 -8.58
N LEU A 469 -42.40 -3.48 -7.41
CA LEU A 469 -42.93 -2.89 -6.18
C LEU A 469 -41.82 -2.14 -5.43
N ASP A 470 -42.11 -0.86 -5.32
CA ASP A 470 -41.47 0.23 -4.60
C ASP A 470 -41.42 -0.05 -3.09
N ILE A 471 -40.23 -0.07 -2.50
CA ILE A 471 -40.05 -0.17 -1.04
C ILE A 471 -39.49 1.15 -0.54
N SER A 472 -40.39 2.12 -0.38
CA SER A 472 -40.14 3.33 0.38
C SER A 472 -41.32 3.60 1.31
N SER A 473 -41.40 2.88 2.44
CA SER A 473 -42.05 3.34 3.69
C SER A 473 -42.26 2.20 4.70
N LEU A 474 -41.22 1.88 5.48
CA LEU A 474 -41.40 1.26 6.79
C LEU A 474 -40.41 1.92 7.76
N ARG A 475 -40.73 3.13 8.22
CA ARG A 475 -40.08 3.69 9.42
C ARG A 475 -40.75 3.04 10.63
N LEU A 476 -40.10 2.01 11.17
CA LEU A 476 -40.38 1.53 12.53
C LEU A 476 -40.08 2.66 13.52
N SER A 477 -40.91 2.81 14.55
CA SER A 477 -40.68 3.74 15.66
C SER A 477 -39.33 3.46 16.34
N PRO A 478 -38.59 4.49 16.82
CA PRO A 478 -37.27 4.31 17.41
C PRO A 478 -37.31 3.33 18.59
N LYS A 479 -36.42 2.33 18.60
CA LYS A 479 -36.23 1.48 19.79
C LYS A 479 -35.53 2.32 20.87
N GLU A 480 -36.22 2.60 21.98
CA GLU A 480 -35.64 3.29 23.15
C GLU A 480 -34.73 2.33 23.95
N THR A 481 -33.53 2.07 23.44
CA THR A 481 -32.52 1.27 24.13
C THR A 481 -31.80 2.08 25.23
N ALA A 482 -31.12 1.40 26.15
CA ALA A 482 -30.27 2.06 27.16
C ALA A 482 -29.16 2.90 26.51
N THR A 483 -28.58 2.42 25.40
CA THR A 483 -27.57 3.15 24.60
C THR A 483 -28.14 4.42 23.99
N PHE A 484 -29.36 4.35 23.44
CA PHE A 484 -30.04 5.50 22.89
C PHE A 484 -30.35 6.55 23.96
N GLN A 485 -30.82 6.12 25.14
CA GLN A 485 -31.06 7.01 26.28
C GLN A 485 -29.78 7.67 26.78
N LEU A 486 -28.69 6.90 26.89
CA LEU A 486 -27.36 7.41 27.25
C LEU A 486 -26.85 8.42 26.22
N PHE A 487 -26.99 8.12 24.92
CA PHE A 487 -26.57 9.05 23.87
C PHE A 487 -27.33 10.37 23.98
N ASN A 488 -28.65 10.32 24.18
CA ASN A 488 -29.47 11.52 24.38
C ASN A 488 -29.09 12.27 25.67
N SER A 489 -28.58 11.58 26.69
CA SER A 489 -28.17 12.23 27.93
C SER A 489 -26.92 13.11 27.77
N PHE A 490 -26.13 12.96 26.69
CA PHE A 490 -24.99 13.86 26.42
C PHE A 490 -25.38 15.28 26.06
N GLU A 491 -26.57 15.50 25.51
CA GLU A 491 -27.00 16.81 25.00
C GLU A 491 -26.90 17.91 26.07
N GLY A 492 -26.34 19.07 25.69
CA GLY A 492 -26.25 20.24 26.56
C GLY A 492 -24.83 20.60 27.00
N HIS A 493 -24.73 21.34 28.10
CA HIS A 493 -23.49 21.95 28.60
C HIS A 493 -22.89 21.13 29.74
N TRP A 494 -21.56 21.05 29.78
CA TRP A 494 -20.79 20.27 30.73
C TRP A 494 -19.61 21.07 31.27
N SER A 495 -19.31 20.92 32.56
CA SER A 495 -18.01 21.26 33.12
C SER A 495 -17.05 20.10 32.87
N VAL A 496 -15.83 20.40 32.41
CA VAL A 496 -14.84 19.39 32.02
C VAL A 496 -13.55 19.60 32.79
N GLU A 497 -13.09 18.51 33.40
CA GLU A 497 -11.79 18.43 34.03
C GLU A 497 -11.03 17.24 33.46
N ARG A 498 -9.79 17.44 33.01
CA ARG A 498 -8.98 16.38 32.42
C ARG A 498 -7.59 16.36 33.04
N THR A 499 -7.21 15.23 33.60
CA THR A 499 -5.84 14.98 34.05
C THR A 499 -5.09 14.21 32.98
N LEU A 500 -3.90 14.68 32.60
CA LEU A 500 -2.98 14.00 31.72
C LEU A 500 -1.70 13.69 32.47
N THR A 501 -1.34 12.41 32.52
CA THR A 501 -0.14 11.92 33.19
C THR A 501 0.70 11.16 32.18
N SER A 502 1.85 11.70 31.80
CA SER A 502 2.79 11.00 30.92
C SER A 502 3.88 10.28 31.70
N ALA A 503 4.21 9.07 31.25
CA ALA A 503 5.37 8.31 31.73
C ALA A 503 6.69 8.75 31.04
N LEU A 504 6.61 9.60 30.01
CA LEU A 504 7.75 10.12 29.28
C LEU A 504 8.11 11.53 29.79
N PRO A 505 9.37 11.79 30.21
CA PRO A 505 9.81 13.08 30.75
C PRO A 505 9.65 14.27 29.78
N ILE A 506 9.46 13.98 28.49
CA ILE A 506 9.38 14.95 27.40
C ILE A 506 7.94 15.35 27.04
N HIS A 507 6.91 14.70 27.62
CA HIS A 507 5.51 15.05 27.43
C HIS A 507 4.95 15.72 28.69
N PRO A 508 4.17 16.80 28.57
CA PRO A 508 3.73 17.55 29.73
C PRO A 508 2.58 16.83 30.44
N SER A 509 2.80 16.44 31.69
CA SER A 509 1.71 16.10 32.61
C SER A 509 1.03 17.39 33.10
N GLY A 510 -0.28 17.37 33.33
CA GLY A 510 -1.03 18.55 33.75
C GLY A 510 -2.54 18.35 33.81
N THR A 511 -3.25 19.43 34.12
CA THR A 511 -4.71 19.43 34.30
C THR A 511 -5.35 20.45 33.37
N PHE A 512 -6.35 20.03 32.59
CA PHE A 512 -7.23 20.90 31.82
C PHE A 512 -8.52 21.13 32.58
N SER A 513 -8.95 22.38 32.64
CA SER A 513 -10.24 22.79 33.19
C SER A 513 -10.97 23.68 32.18
N GLY A 514 -12.23 23.36 31.90
CA GLY A 514 -12.99 24.04 30.87
C GLY A 514 -14.46 23.66 30.83
N THR A 515 -15.10 23.99 29.72
CA THR A 515 -16.48 23.62 29.44
C THR A 515 -16.58 22.86 28.12
N ALA A 516 -17.61 22.03 27.98
CA ALA A 516 -17.96 21.38 26.74
C ALA A 516 -19.45 21.46 26.44
N THR A 517 -19.80 21.39 25.16
CA THR A 517 -21.17 21.39 24.66
C THR A 517 -21.37 20.23 23.69
N PHE A 518 -22.52 19.56 23.81
CA PHE A 518 -23.01 18.62 22.79
C PHE A 518 -24.24 19.25 22.14
N GLN A 519 -24.09 19.68 20.89
CA GLN A 519 -25.16 20.32 20.12
C GLN A 519 -25.68 19.39 19.03
N SER A 520 -27.00 19.16 19.01
CA SER A 520 -27.63 18.33 17.98
C SER A 520 -27.45 18.94 16.59
N ARG A 521 -27.12 18.10 15.60
CA ARG A 521 -27.08 18.50 14.19
C ARG A 521 -27.67 17.42 13.29
N GLU A 522 -28.01 17.81 12.06
CA GLU A 522 -28.45 16.84 11.04
C GLU A 522 -27.35 15.82 10.77
N SER A 523 -27.74 14.55 10.65
CA SER A 523 -26.81 13.46 10.43
C SER A 523 -26.12 13.63 9.08
N SER A 524 -24.80 13.79 9.12
CA SER A 524 -23.96 13.92 7.92
C SER A 524 -23.77 12.61 7.12
N ASP A 525 -24.29 11.48 7.61
CA ASP A 525 -24.33 10.20 6.88
C ASP A 525 -25.64 9.44 7.22
N PRO A 526 -26.42 9.01 6.20
CA PRO A 526 -27.74 8.37 6.40
C PRO A 526 -27.71 7.08 7.23
N LYS A 527 -26.54 6.48 7.46
CA LYS A 527 -26.38 5.30 8.31
C LYS A 527 -26.52 5.60 9.81
N PHE A 528 -26.42 6.85 10.23
CA PHE A 528 -26.53 7.26 11.63
C PHE A 528 -27.85 7.99 11.86
N SER A 529 -28.58 7.58 12.89
CA SER A 529 -29.91 8.11 13.19
C SER A 529 -29.85 9.40 13.99
N LYS A 530 -28.75 9.67 14.72
CA LYS A 530 -28.51 10.95 15.42
C LYS A 530 -27.03 11.31 15.43
N GLU A 531 -26.76 12.62 15.45
CA GLU A 531 -25.40 13.18 15.51
C GLU A 531 -25.34 14.42 16.42
N PHE A 532 -24.34 14.45 17.31
CA PHE A 532 -23.98 15.63 18.10
C PHE A 532 -22.63 16.17 17.63
N LEU A 533 -22.54 17.50 17.51
CA LEU A 533 -21.26 18.21 17.47
C LEU A 533 -20.83 18.49 18.91
N TYR A 534 -19.72 17.87 19.31
CA TYR A 534 -19.04 18.15 20.55
C TYR A 534 -18.07 19.31 20.34
N GLU A 535 -18.11 20.31 21.22
CA GLU A 535 -17.10 21.36 21.30
C GLU A 535 -16.63 21.54 22.74
N GLU A 536 -15.32 21.57 22.98
CA GLU A 536 -14.75 21.93 24.28
C GLU A 536 -13.85 23.15 24.17
N GLN A 537 -13.78 23.90 25.27
CA GLN A 537 -12.83 25.00 25.45
C GLN A 537 -12.40 25.14 26.91
N GLY A 538 -11.13 25.46 27.15
CA GLY A 538 -10.62 25.64 28.50
C GLY A 538 -9.14 25.96 28.54
N THR A 539 -8.56 25.81 29.73
CA THR A 539 -7.14 26.06 30.00
C THR A 539 -6.48 24.80 30.53
N PHE A 540 -5.31 24.45 30.00
CA PHE A 540 -4.45 23.40 30.51
C PHE A 540 -3.27 23.99 31.27
N LEU A 541 -3.16 23.62 32.54
CA LEU A 541 -2.04 23.93 33.42
C LEU A 541 -1.11 22.72 33.46
N THR A 542 0.11 22.88 32.97
CA THR A 542 1.16 21.87 33.08
C THR A 542 1.67 21.78 34.53
N SER A 543 2.13 20.60 34.92
CA SER A 543 2.86 20.34 36.18
C SER A 543 4.10 21.22 36.36
N THR A 544 4.63 21.76 35.27
CA THR A 544 5.74 22.72 35.24
C THR A 544 5.31 24.19 35.37
N GLY A 545 4.02 24.49 35.53
CA GLY A 545 3.49 25.85 35.78
C GLY A 545 3.10 26.66 34.53
N PHE A 546 3.25 26.11 33.33
CA PHE A 546 2.79 26.76 32.08
C PHE A 546 1.29 26.57 31.87
N ASN A 547 0.60 27.64 31.48
CA ASN A 547 -0.81 27.65 31.10
C ASN A 547 -0.99 27.80 29.58
N MET A 548 -1.91 27.03 29.00
CA MET A 548 -2.27 27.15 27.58
C MET A 548 -3.78 27.01 27.37
N THR A 549 -4.33 27.81 26.45
CA THR A 549 -5.75 27.69 26.04
C THR A 549 -5.91 26.58 25.02
N ALA A 550 -7.04 25.90 25.10
CA ALA A 550 -7.28 24.61 24.49
C ALA A 550 -8.70 24.54 23.94
N LYS A 551 -8.86 24.16 22.67
CA LYS A 551 -10.16 23.95 22.03
C LYS A 551 -10.18 22.66 21.23
N LYS A 552 -11.35 22.03 21.10
CA LYS A 552 -11.48 20.80 20.33
C LYS A 552 -12.90 20.56 19.86
N LYS A 553 -13.04 19.92 18.70
CA LYS A 553 -14.33 19.46 18.19
C LYS A 553 -14.33 17.99 17.81
N TYR A 554 -15.49 17.34 17.98
CA TYR A 554 -15.73 15.96 17.56
C TYR A 554 -17.17 15.78 17.09
N ALA A 555 -17.41 14.77 16.25
CA ALA A 555 -18.76 14.31 15.94
C ALA A 555 -19.06 13.02 16.71
N TYR A 556 -20.09 13.04 17.54
CA TYR A 556 -20.61 11.87 18.24
C TYR A 556 -21.83 11.37 17.46
N ARG A 557 -21.81 10.10 17.05
CA ARG A 557 -22.83 9.52 16.18
C ARG A 557 -23.45 8.29 16.83
N TYR A 558 -24.78 8.19 16.76
CA TYR A 558 -25.53 7.01 17.18
C TYR A 558 -26.04 6.22 15.96
N ARG A 559 -25.81 4.91 15.98
CA ARG A 559 -26.26 3.99 14.94
C ARG A 559 -27.32 3.05 15.49
N GLU A 560 -28.57 3.29 15.09
CA GLU A 560 -29.73 2.52 15.57
C GLU A 560 -29.69 1.03 15.19
N GLU A 561 -29.22 0.69 13.98
CA GLU A 561 -29.16 -0.71 13.50
C GLU A 561 -28.34 -1.63 14.41
N LYS A 562 -27.30 -1.08 15.06
CA LYS A 562 -26.35 -1.83 15.88
C LYS A 562 -26.39 -1.45 17.36
N ASP A 563 -27.18 -0.44 17.71
CA ASP A 563 -27.22 0.17 19.04
C ASP A 563 -25.84 0.61 19.56
N GLU A 564 -25.11 1.39 18.76
CA GLU A 564 -23.71 1.79 19.03
C GLU A 564 -23.52 3.31 19.01
N ILE A 565 -22.59 3.80 19.84
CA ILE A 565 -22.12 5.19 19.83
C ILE A 565 -20.69 5.22 19.28
N SER A 566 -20.40 6.13 18.37
CA SER A 566 -19.05 6.31 17.80
C SER A 566 -18.62 7.79 17.80
N VAL A 567 -17.33 8.02 17.98
CA VAL A 567 -16.70 9.35 18.00
C VAL A 567 -15.83 9.51 16.76
N TRP A 568 -15.93 10.66 16.10
CA TRP A 568 -15.28 10.93 14.83
C TRP A 568 -14.58 12.29 14.85
N PHE A 569 -13.44 12.37 14.17
CA PHE A 569 -12.74 13.62 13.89
C PHE A 569 -13.54 14.49 12.92
N VAL A 570 -13.53 15.80 13.14
CA VAL A 570 -14.08 16.81 12.24
C VAL A 570 -12.96 17.68 11.68
N ASP A 571 -13.18 18.24 10.49
CA ASP A 571 -12.23 19.15 9.86
C ASP A 571 -12.30 20.54 10.51
N GLU A 572 -11.29 20.88 11.31
CA GLU A 572 -11.17 22.19 11.96
C GLU A 572 -10.39 23.22 11.10
N SER A 573 -10.01 22.89 9.85
CA SER A 573 -9.25 23.80 8.98
C SER A 573 -10.09 24.94 8.39
N GLY A 574 -11.41 24.77 8.35
CA GLY A 574 -12.38 25.77 7.86
C GLY A 574 -13.00 26.62 8.98
N LYS A 575 -13.71 27.69 8.60
CA LYS A 575 -14.53 28.52 9.51
C LYS A 575 -15.99 28.05 9.60
N ASP A 576 -16.27 26.85 9.12
CA ASP A 576 -17.63 26.34 9.02
C ASP A 576 -18.24 26.13 10.40
N LYS A 577 -19.49 26.57 10.55
CA LYS A 577 -20.26 26.36 11.78
C LYS A 577 -20.50 24.87 12.05
N TYR A 578 -20.54 24.05 10.99
CA TYR A 578 -20.72 22.60 11.05
C TYR A 578 -19.62 21.89 10.25
N PRO A 579 -18.47 21.60 10.87
CA PRO A 579 -17.33 21.03 10.16
C PRO A 579 -17.62 19.61 9.65
N PRO A 580 -17.11 19.24 8.45
CA PRO A 580 -17.31 17.91 7.88
C PRO A 580 -16.54 16.84 8.68
N VAL A 581 -17.05 15.61 8.69
CA VAL A 581 -16.43 14.47 9.39
C VAL A 581 -15.37 13.81 8.51
N ILE A 582 -14.16 13.62 9.04
CA ILE A 582 -12.99 13.20 8.25
C ILE A 582 -12.46 11.80 8.59
N GLY A 583 -12.80 11.24 9.75
CA GLY A 583 -12.36 9.89 10.13
C GLY A 583 -12.88 9.44 11.49
N MET A 584 -13.00 8.13 11.68
CA MET A 584 -13.45 7.53 12.95
C MET A 584 -12.31 7.57 13.96
N PHE A 585 -12.63 7.97 15.20
CA PHE A 585 -11.68 7.98 16.31
C PHE A 585 -11.86 6.77 17.22
N VAL A 586 -13.05 6.56 17.77
CA VAL A 586 -13.31 5.44 18.70
C VAL A 586 -14.78 5.01 18.63
N GLU A 587 -15.03 3.72 18.81
CA GLU A 587 -16.36 3.13 18.95
C GLU A 587 -16.58 2.73 20.42
N MET A 588 -17.71 3.15 20.99
CA MET A 588 -18.12 2.82 22.35
C MET A 588 -19.01 1.57 22.32
N MET A 589 -18.68 0.59 23.15
CA MET A 589 -19.58 -0.52 23.46
C MET A 589 -20.15 -0.34 24.85
N LEU A 590 -21.45 -0.57 24.96
CA LEU A 590 -22.08 -0.78 26.25
C LEU A 590 -22.19 -2.29 26.45
N ASP A 591 -21.12 -2.91 26.95
CA ASP A 591 -21.23 -4.28 27.42
C ASP A 591 -22.19 -4.30 28.62
N GLN A 592 -23.13 -5.25 28.64
CA GLN A 592 -24.06 -5.46 29.77
C GLN A 592 -23.35 -6.09 30.99
N THR A 593 -22.08 -5.77 31.24
CA THR A 593 -21.28 -6.45 32.27
C THR A 593 -20.81 -5.50 33.37
N GLY A 594 -21.42 -5.66 34.55
CA GLY A 594 -20.86 -5.24 35.85
C GLY A 594 -21.41 -3.94 36.44
N GLU A 595 -22.15 -4.05 37.54
CA GLU A 595 -22.23 -2.99 38.56
C GLU A 595 -20.91 -3.00 39.36
N GLY A 596 -20.27 -1.84 39.53
CA GLY A 596 -19.09 -1.69 40.39
C GLY A 596 -19.35 -0.69 41.52
N GLU A 597 -18.79 -0.97 42.70
CA GLU A 597 -18.73 -0.02 43.83
C GLU A 597 -17.42 0.77 43.79
N GLU A 598 -17.49 2.09 43.93
CA GLU A 598 -16.31 2.96 43.95
C GLU A 598 -15.76 3.05 45.39
N ASN A 599 -14.62 2.38 45.67
CA ASN A 599 -13.91 2.48 46.95
C ASN A 599 -12.97 3.72 46.98
N SER A 600 -13.50 4.90 46.66
CA SER A 600 -12.82 6.17 46.91
C SER A 600 -13.57 6.92 48.00
N GLY A 601 -12.87 7.46 49.00
CA GLY A 601 -13.43 8.11 50.20
C GLY A 601 -14.26 9.40 49.98
N GLN A 602 -14.94 9.54 48.85
CA GLN A 602 -16.00 10.50 48.57
C GLN A 602 -17.21 9.69 48.12
N GLY A 603 -18.27 9.66 48.94
CA GLY A 603 -19.42 8.77 48.81
C GLY A 603 -20.34 9.06 47.61
N ASP A 604 -19.87 8.79 46.40
CA ASP A 604 -20.72 8.63 45.21
C ASP A 604 -21.06 7.13 45.06
N GLY A 605 -22.35 6.81 44.91
CA GLY A 605 -22.90 5.44 44.92
C GLY A 605 -22.53 4.58 43.69
N LYS A 606 -23.39 3.58 43.38
CA LYS A 606 -23.19 2.62 42.27
C LYS A 606 -22.74 3.30 40.96
N VAL A 607 -21.81 2.70 40.22
CA VAL A 607 -21.32 3.19 38.91
C VAL A 607 -21.47 2.09 37.85
N ARG A 608 -21.87 2.44 36.62
CA ARG A 608 -21.78 1.50 35.48
C ARG A 608 -20.48 1.72 34.71
N LEU A 609 -19.77 0.62 34.47
CA LEU A 609 -18.52 0.56 33.72
C LEU A 609 -18.81 0.11 32.28
N CYS A 610 -18.16 0.74 31.30
CA CYS A 610 -18.28 0.36 29.89
C CYS A 610 -16.91 0.46 29.22
N ASP A 611 -16.47 -0.61 28.56
CA ASP A 611 -15.20 -0.63 27.83
C ASP A 611 -15.41 -0.33 26.34
N GLY A 612 -14.41 0.27 25.68
CA GLY A 612 -14.40 0.42 24.23
C GLY A 612 -14.24 -0.94 23.52
N LYS A 613 -14.88 -1.10 22.35
CA LYS A 613 -14.95 -2.37 21.59
C LYS A 613 -13.57 -2.94 21.23
N GLU A 614 -12.62 -2.07 20.93
CA GLU A 614 -11.31 -2.43 20.41
C GLU A 614 -10.24 -1.41 20.85
N LYS A 615 -8.99 -1.88 20.94
CA LYS A 615 -7.83 -1.00 21.01
C LYS A 615 -7.66 -0.32 19.65
N HIS A 616 -7.94 0.98 19.58
CA HIS A 616 -7.85 1.73 18.34
C HIS A 616 -6.39 2.06 18.03
N LEU A 617 -5.92 1.67 16.84
CA LEU A 617 -4.60 2.04 16.35
C LEU A 617 -4.70 3.37 15.59
N CYS A 618 -4.22 4.45 16.19
CA CYS A 618 -4.11 5.75 15.52
C CYS A 618 -2.63 6.06 15.29
N GLY A 619 -2.15 5.83 14.07
CA GLY A 619 -0.72 5.90 13.76
C GLY A 619 0.05 4.71 14.34
N GLU A 620 1.10 4.99 15.12
CA GLU A 620 1.92 3.98 15.84
C GLU A 620 1.48 3.77 17.30
N ASP A 621 0.43 4.49 17.73
CA ASP A 621 -0.02 4.53 19.12
C ASP A 621 -1.30 3.69 19.30
N LEU A 622 -1.32 2.90 20.36
CA LEU A 622 -2.44 2.08 20.78
C LEU A 622 -3.30 2.88 21.78
N TYR A 623 -4.56 3.14 21.42
CA TYR A 623 -5.53 3.81 22.28
C TYR A 623 -6.49 2.76 22.86
N ALA A 624 -6.48 2.59 24.18
CA ALA A 624 -7.55 1.87 24.89
C ALA A 624 -8.43 2.89 25.60
N ALA A 625 -9.73 2.90 25.28
CA ALA A 625 -10.72 3.79 25.88
C ALA A 625 -11.59 3.01 26.86
N SER A 626 -11.81 3.55 28.05
CA SER A 626 -12.79 3.06 29.02
C SER A 626 -13.66 4.20 29.52
N TYR A 627 -14.93 3.89 29.79
CA TYR A 627 -15.97 4.85 30.12
C TYR A 627 -16.63 4.49 31.44
N ARG A 628 -17.00 5.52 32.21
CA ARG A 628 -17.75 5.37 33.46
C ARG A 628 -18.91 6.34 33.46
N PHE A 629 -20.09 5.86 33.82
CA PHE A 629 -21.29 6.70 33.84
C PHE A 629 -21.90 6.69 35.25
N GLY A 630 -22.14 7.87 35.80
CA GLY A 630 -22.90 8.03 37.03
C GLY A 630 -24.37 7.65 36.80
N VAL A 631 -25.02 7.12 37.83
CA VAL A 631 -26.42 6.63 37.77
C VAL A 631 -27.38 7.69 37.23
N GLY A 632 -27.15 8.97 37.51
CA GLY A 632 -27.98 10.06 36.98
C GLY A 632 -28.02 10.17 35.44
N MET A 633 -27.06 9.59 34.72
CA MET A 633 -27.03 9.55 33.24
C MET A 633 -28.04 8.55 32.65
N LEU A 634 -28.59 7.67 33.48
CA LEU A 634 -29.51 6.59 33.10
C LEU A 634 -30.82 6.80 33.91
N LYS A 635 -31.97 7.05 33.28
CA LYS A 635 -33.28 7.19 33.96
C LYS A 635 -34.08 5.89 33.81
N ALA A 636 -35.04 5.46 34.66
CA ALA A 636 -35.60 6.00 35.90
C ALA A 636 -35.95 4.90 36.95
N GLU A 637 -35.70 3.61 36.69
CA GLU A 637 -36.18 2.52 37.57
C GLU A 637 -35.21 2.15 38.71
N ASP A 638 -33.92 2.47 38.57
CA ASP A 638 -32.88 2.09 39.55
C ASP A 638 -32.50 3.21 40.55
N ALA A 639 -33.11 4.40 40.43
CA ALA A 639 -32.79 5.53 41.31
C ALA A 639 -33.63 5.49 42.59
N GLY A 640 -33.13 4.81 43.61
CA GLY A 640 -33.67 4.89 44.96
C GLY A 640 -33.82 6.35 45.42
N ALA A 641 -35.00 6.67 45.97
CA ALA A 641 -35.36 8.01 46.40
C ALA A 641 -34.35 8.53 47.45
N GLY A 642 -33.45 9.42 47.04
CA GLY A 642 -32.58 10.15 47.97
C GLY A 642 -31.17 10.47 47.48
N GLN A 643 -30.68 9.93 46.35
CA GLN A 643 -29.32 10.25 45.87
C GLN A 643 -29.30 11.40 44.86
N ASP A 644 -28.31 12.29 45.04
CA ASP A 644 -28.04 13.51 44.28
C ASP A 644 -28.18 13.30 42.76
N LYS A 645 -29.01 14.11 42.09
CA LYS A 645 -29.26 14.08 40.63
C LYS A 645 -28.07 14.59 39.79
N LYS A 646 -26.84 14.48 40.29
CA LYS A 646 -25.64 14.97 39.60
C LYS A 646 -25.33 14.05 38.42
N GLN A 647 -25.37 14.59 37.21
CA GLN A 647 -25.06 13.83 36.01
C GLN A 647 -23.57 13.99 35.75
N TRP A 648 -22.86 12.87 35.72
CA TRP A 648 -21.45 12.85 35.42
C TRP A 648 -21.08 11.60 34.63
N TRP A 649 -20.02 11.73 33.85
CA TRP A 649 -19.38 10.61 33.19
C TRP A 649 -17.88 10.85 33.05
N GLU A 650 -17.12 9.78 32.90
CA GLU A 650 -15.68 9.81 32.73
C GLU A 650 -15.29 9.01 31.48
N VAL A 651 -14.25 9.48 30.81
CA VAL A 651 -13.53 8.71 29.80
C VAL A 651 -12.05 8.70 30.14
N ARG A 652 -11.47 7.51 30.13
CA ARG A 652 -10.04 7.28 30.30
C ARG A 652 -9.47 6.75 28.99
N TYR A 653 -8.36 7.34 28.56
CA TYR A 653 -7.54 6.84 27.48
C TYR A 653 -6.19 6.39 28.03
N ASP A 654 -5.89 5.11 27.87
CA ASP A 654 -4.55 4.56 28.07
C ASP A 654 -3.85 4.50 26.70
N VAL A 655 -2.82 5.33 26.52
CA VAL A 655 -2.13 5.50 25.24
C VAL A 655 -0.72 4.94 25.35
N LYS A 656 -0.43 3.90 24.56
CA LYS A 656 0.89 3.26 24.50
C LYS A 656 1.42 3.22 23.07
N GLY A 657 2.60 3.79 22.87
CA GLY A 657 3.30 3.79 21.60
C GLY A 657 4.78 4.16 21.76
N PRO A 658 5.59 3.99 20.70
CA PRO A 658 7.04 4.22 20.74
C PRO A 658 7.41 5.68 21.03
N ARG A 659 6.46 6.61 20.88
CA ARG A 659 6.64 8.05 21.09
C ARG A 659 5.61 8.67 22.03
N LYS A 660 4.68 7.89 22.59
CA LYS A 660 3.66 8.36 23.52
C LYS A 660 3.40 7.29 24.57
N ASP A 661 3.54 7.66 25.83
CA ASP A 661 3.12 6.84 26.95
C ASP A 661 2.45 7.77 27.96
N TYR A 662 1.12 7.80 27.93
CA TYR A 662 0.35 8.64 28.83
C TYR A 662 -1.05 8.09 29.09
N VAL A 663 -1.56 8.48 30.24
CA VAL A 663 -2.95 8.27 30.65
C VAL A 663 -3.64 9.61 30.64
N SER A 664 -4.80 9.69 29.99
CA SER A 664 -5.67 10.86 30.02
C SER A 664 -7.03 10.47 30.59
N GLN A 665 -7.41 11.04 31.73
CA GLN A 665 -8.72 10.85 32.33
C GLN A 665 -9.50 12.17 32.28
N THR A 666 -10.67 12.15 31.63
CA THR A 666 -11.55 13.32 31.50
C THR A 666 -12.84 13.04 32.25
N ARG A 667 -13.23 13.94 33.16
CA ARG A 667 -14.50 13.91 33.88
C ARG A 667 -15.39 15.06 33.42
N TYR A 668 -16.63 14.72 33.12
CA TYR A 668 -17.70 15.62 32.73
C TYR A 668 -18.72 15.68 33.88
N LYS A 669 -19.12 16.88 34.30
CA LYS A 669 -20.10 17.10 35.36
C LYS A 669 -21.13 18.15 34.93
N ARG A 670 -22.40 17.97 35.30
CA ARG A 670 -23.44 18.98 35.21
C ARG A 670 -24.46 18.87 36.34
#